data_AF-A0A9W6Z0F7-F1
#
_entry.id   AF-A0A9W6Z0F7-F1
#
_cell.length_a   1.000
_cell.length_b   1.000
_cell.length_c   1.000
_cell.angle_alpha   90.00
_cell.angle_beta   90.00
_cell.angle_gamma   90.00
#
_symmetry.space_group_name_H-M   'P 1'
#
loop_
_entity.id
_entity.type
_entity.pdbx_description
1 polymer ?
#
loop_
_entity_poly.entity_id
_entity_poly.type
_entity_poly.pdbx_seq_one_letter_code
_entity_poly.pdbx_strand_id
1 'polypeptide(L)'
;MLFQRVSVLLSVALTAFATSAGTNNGNYNNIDLKLVANWEKTAFQLNVIESFSAYNDSLYLPLVTKLLGISSVQEDEDSPIEVVLDEDYSINDEEFYNYAVGLIPSHHTDLSLINIDLANKIHSPRIQAHYEYFNTSVYDKNYCGNGEGEGIVVSAFLVQGENTYCEPTDVFALKTVTKKIPFSDLKLPFDRVIGDESNENIFVLYGDFKSTAFKTFFYHLYQDSLSGKLSFVWRYLPSLENVEDEVLTGYGIDLTLKRTDYIAIDDRGFTAEQQAKLSFEKNETDTLNDVSEGDKEFWNDLKSDIKPIKQTEVSDLDIKLVDFVLNHSDEPKEQLELLKKLVQDFPKFSSDLAQYTPSEKEPSIVDTAIENVKAGIPDGLYINGAPVPQLSLDLFEIRKILKRELELLSKFEDAGIDSSHANKMIRQYSSAAQQLLKDPTKVFTRYDYSAYEDGIIFFNDLESDFQYKNFGRPRMIYRDISNLGVVPEAKENIHDVIFAFSPTDIPRVYYFLTLVFSGLQSRSAQRFAFVPIVKTEVDDSIAKQMAYVYQTRGPAEVLEFFKLIYQLASEGEEITVEDVLESISQEDFERKDPMKTVNRFKQAFGISEQPVVMVNGVIYSFDNSFKKAVSSQTVWDIQYLHNALIQKKIPKDTKMKDYLRAGALSARMPKLVPDSVDDLSASYIIPSSFEKQVEFLENSKNVIIISKNDKNGTENVIPQSFTFFGDYSSGKFREQVFNVLKYAQAASNVKVRIVDYSTLSKFEQLKSAVEKSLARGLFLAEQLIADPTINDAKHNEKIIELVKSAYPIANFESTTSLLLNGRIIDLGEDVAK
;
A
#
# COMPACT_ATOMS: atom_id res chain seq x y z
N MET A 1 13.86 -16.09 15.84
CA MET A 1 13.30 -16.18 14.47
C MET A 1 14.46 -16.22 13.50
N LEU A 2 14.85 -17.43 13.08
CA LEU A 2 15.77 -17.64 11.96
C LEU A 2 14.93 -17.61 10.68
N PHE A 3 14.94 -16.49 9.97
CA PHE A 3 14.28 -16.39 8.68
C PHE A 3 15.20 -16.97 7.60
N GLN A 4 14.78 -18.11 7.04
CA GLN A 4 15.35 -18.67 5.82
C GLN A 4 15.19 -17.66 4.68
N ARG A 5 16.32 -17.11 4.22
CA ARG A 5 16.42 -16.46 2.91
C ARG A 5 16.19 -17.53 1.85
N VAL A 6 15.05 -17.48 1.17
CA VAL A 6 14.86 -18.20 -0.09
C VAL A 6 15.65 -17.41 -1.14
N SER A 7 16.89 -17.82 -1.36
CA SER A 7 17.70 -17.35 -2.48
C SER A 7 17.15 -17.96 -3.76
N VAL A 8 16.41 -17.18 -4.55
CA VAL A 8 16.26 -17.47 -5.98
C VAL A 8 17.63 -17.23 -6.61
N LEU A 9 18.28 -18.31 -7.05
CA LEU A 9 19.55 -18.27 -7.77
C LEU A 9 19.31 -17.66 -9.15
N LEU A 10 19.38 -16.33 -9.26
CA LEU A 10 19.76 -15.68 -10.51
C LEU A 10 21.27 -15.85 -10.65
N SER A 11 21.70 -16.62 -11.65
CA SER A 11 23.10 -16.68 -12.07
C SER A 11 23.49 -15.35 -12.71
N VAL A 12 24.06 -14.44 -11.92
CA VAL A 12 24.60 -13.15 -12.37
C VAL A 12 26.11 -13.31 -12.57
N ALA A 13 26.60 -13.00 -13.77
CA ALA A 13 28.02 -12.94 -14.05
C ALA A 13 28.54 -11.51 -13.83
N LEU A 14 29.49 -11.34 -12.91
CA LEU A 14 30.19 -10.07 -12.71
C LEU A 14 31.49 -10.12 -13.53
N THR A 15 31.57 -9.38 -14.63
CA THR A 15 32.80 -9.28 -15.43
C THR A 15 33.57 -8.00 -15.08
N ALA A 16 34.70 -8.14 -14.38
CA ALA A 16 35.65 -7.06 -14.16
C ALA A 16 36.71 -7.08 -15.26
N PHE A 17 36.78 -6.04 -16.09
CA PHE A 17 37.85 -5.86 -17.07
C PHE A 17 38.83 -4.79 -16.57
N ALA A 18 40.06 -5.19 -16.28
CA ALA A 18 41.16 -4.25 -16.07
C ALA A 18 41.77 -3.91 -17.44
N THR A 19 41.40 -2.77 -18.02
CA THR A 19 42.00 -2.29 -19.27
C THR A 19 43.30 -1.53 -18.98
N SER A 20 44.44 -2.14 -19.30
CA SER A 20 45.71 -1.42 -19.48
C SER A 20 46.00 -1.25 -20.97
N ALA A 21 45.44 -0.19 -21.57
CA ALA A 21 45.78 0.22 -22.93
C ALA A 21 46.22 1.68 -22.90
N GLY A 22 47.52 1.90 -23.11
CA GLY A 22 48.17 3.19 -22.96
C GLY A 22 47.83 4.18 -24.08
N THR A 23 47.58 5.42 -23.67
CA THR A 23 48.12 6.62 -24.31
C THR A 23 48.42 7.64 -23.19
N ASN A 24 49.60 8.25 -23.25
CA ASN A 24 50.13 9.15 -22.22
C ASN A 24 49.23 10.39 -22.03
N ASN A 25 48.48 10.42 -20.94
CA ASN A 25 48.05 11.61 -20.19
C ASN A 25 47.55 11.14 -18.82
N GLY A 26 48.29 11.46 -17.74
CA GLY A 26 47.90 11.27 -16.33
C GLY A 26 47.31 9.90 -15.97
N ASN A 27 48.15 8.94 -15.57
CA ASN A 27 47.73 7.62 -15.09
C ASN A 27 46.84 7.74 -13.84
N TYR A 28 45.51 7.75 -14.02
CA TYR A 28 44.56 7.39 -12.98
C TYR A 28 44.22 5.91 -13.15
N ASN A 29 44.49 5.10 -12.13
CA ASN A 29 44.10 3.69 -12.09
C ASN A 29 42.58 3.61 -11.88
N ASN A 30 41.81 3.66 -12.96
CA ASN A 30 40.34 3.60 -12.91
C ASN A 30 39.86 2.15 -12.86
N ILE A 31 38.85 1.88 -12.03
CA ILE A 31 38.14 0.60 -11.99
C ILE A 31 36.78 0.82 -12.66
N ASP A 32 36.54 0.14 -13.78
CA ASP A 32 35.25 0.13 -14.47
C ASP A 32 34.50 -1.18 -14.15
N LEU A 33 33.25 -1.05 -13.72
CA LEU A 33 32.40 -2.14 -13.26
C LEU A 33 31.00 -1.98 -13.86
N LYS A 34 30.59 -2.98 -14.64
CA LYS A 34 29.31 -2.99 -15.34
C LYS A 34 28.46 -4.16 -14.85
N LEU A 35 27.19 -3.90 -14.61
CA LEU A 35 26.19 -4.92 -14.39
C LEU A 35 25.53 -5.26 -15.72
N VAL A 36 25.47 -6.55 -16.03
CA VAL A 36 25.00 -7.06 -17.31
C VAL A 36 23.88 -8.06 -17.03
N ALA A 37 22.84 -8.01 -17.85
CA ALA A 37 21.70 -8.90 -17.76
C ALA A 37 22.04 -10.30 -18.31
N ASN A 38 21.19 -11.28 -18.03
CA ASN A 38 21.29 -12.62 -18.62
C ASN A 38 20.52 -12.75 -19.96
N TRP A 39 20.20 -11.63 -20.60
CA TRP A 39 19.51 -11.58 -21.88
C TRP A 39 20.17 -10.58 -22.82
N GLU A 40 19.90 -10.78 -24.12
CA GLU A 40 20.46 -9.98 -25.21
C GLU A 40 19.92 -8.55 -25.23
N LYS A 41 20.72 -7.65 -25.79
CA LYS A 41 20.40 -6.23 -25.91
C LYS A 41 19.12 -6.00 -26.72
N THR A 42 18.18 -5.32 -26.08
CA THR A 42 16.90 -4.89 -26.67
C THR A 42 17.09 -3.68 -27.58
N ALA A 43 16.32 -3.62 -28.67
CA ALA A 43 16.40 -2.50 -29.62
C ALA A 43 15.96 -1.18 -28.97
N PHE A 44 16.68 -0.08 -29.25
CA PHE A 44 16.38 1.22 -28.66
C PHE A 44 14.98 1.71 -29.02
N GLN A 45 14.57 1.55 -30.28
CA GLN A 45 13.23 1.94 -30.76
C GLN A 45 12.11 1.21 -30.00
N LEU A 46 12.29 -0.08 -29.70
CA LEU A 46 11.32 -0.84 -28.91
C LEU A 46 11.28 -0.35 -27.45
N ASN A 47 12.42 0.01 -26.86
CA ASN A 47 12.46 0.61 -25.53
C ASN A 47 11.76 1.97 -25.49
N VAL A 48 11.89 2.79 -26.52
CA VAL A 48 11.15 4.05 -26.67
C VAL A 48 9.65 3.77 -26.75
N ILE A 49 9.22 2.85 -27.62
CA ILE A 49 7.80 2.47 -27.74
C ILE A 49 7.26 2.02 -26.40
N GLU A 50 7.90 1.08 -25.71
CA GLU A 50 7.39 0.54 -24.46
C GLU A 50 7.42 1.56 -23.31
N SER A 51 8.42 2.45 -23.25
CA SER A 51 8.50 3.46 -22.19
C SER A 51 7.41 4.53 -22.36
N PHE A 52 7.22 5.05 -23.57
CA PHE A 52 6.18 6.04 -23.85
C PHE A 52 4.78 5.42 -23.73
N SER A 53 4.60 4.21 -24.24
CA SER A 53 3.31 3.52 -24.19
C SER A 53 2.95 3.00 -22.79
N ALA A 54 3.93 2.85 -21.89
CA ALA A 54 3.68 2.57 -20.47
C ALA A 54 3.24 3.82 -19.67
N TYR A 55 3.56 5.01 -20.18
CA TYR A 55 3.02 6.25 -19.66
C TYR A 55 1.58 6.47 -20.17
N ASN A 56 1.38 6.41 -21.50
CA ASN A 56 0.07 6.51 -22.12
C ASN A 56 -0.05 5.53 -23.29
N ASP A 57 -0.96 4.55 -23.17
CA ASP A 57 -1.17 3.49 -24.16
C ASP A 57 -1.55 4.02 -25.55
N SER A 58 -2.22 5.18 -25.62
CA SER A 58 -2.58 5.82 -26.89
C SER A 58 -1.38 6.28 -27.71
N LEU A 59 -0.18 6.39 -27.11
CA LEU A 59 1.06 6.73 -27.81
C LEU A 59 1.66 5.55 -28.59
N TYR A 60 1.21 4.33 -28.33
CA TYR A 60 1.74 3.13 -28.98
C TYR A 60 1.60 3.21 -30.50
N LEU A 61 0.38 3.40 -31.00
CA LEU A 61 0.10 3.34 -32.43
C LEU A 61 0.81 4.45 -33.25
N PRO A 62 0.84 5.74 -32.82
CA PRO A 62 1.61 6.77 -33.50
C PRO A 62 3.12 6.49 -33.57
N LEU A 63 3.69 5.83 -32.55
CA LEU A 63 5.11 5.48 -32.53
C LEU A 63 5.40 4.29 -33.45
N VAL A 64 4.54 3.26 -33.44
CA VAL A 64 4.69 2.09 -34.31
C VAL A 64 4.54 2.47 -35.78
N THR A 65 3.51 3.24 -36.14
CA THR A 65 3.31 3.70 -37.52
C THR A 65 4.49 4.55 -38.00
N LYS A 66 5.01 5.45 -37.16
CA LYS A 66 6.23 6.20 -37.46
C LYS A 66 7.44 5.29 -37.66
N LEU A 67 7.66 4.32 -36.78
CA LEU A 67 8.79 3.38 -36.87
C LEU A 67 8.76 2.60 -38.20
N LEU A 68 7.57 2.22 -38.66
CA LEU A 68 7.38 1.42 -39.87
C LEU A 68 7.30 2.23 -41.16
N GLY A 69 7.31 3.57 -41.09
CA GLY A 69 7.14 4.42 -42.28
C GLY A 69 5.71 4.44 -42.82
N ILE A 70 4.73 4.20 -41.95
CA ILE A 70 3.31 4.20 -42.29
C ILE A 70 2.72 5.57 -41.96
N SER A 71 2.04 6.16 -42.91
CA SER A 71 1.31 7.41 -42.73
C SER A 71 -0.15 7.25 -43.15
N SER A 72 -1.05 7.90 -42.43
CA SER A 72 -2.46 7.99 -42.80
C SER A 72 -2.76 9.40 -43.30
N VAL A 73 -3.43 9.49 -44.45
CA VAL A 73 -3.88 10.73 -45.07
C VAL A 73 -5.40 10.65 -45.18
N GLN A 74 -6.07 11.68 -44.68
CA GLN A 74 -7.50 11.84 -44.84
C GLN A 74 -7.74 13.20 -45.52
N GLU A 75 -8.26 13.18 -46.75
CA GLU A 75 -8.45 14.39 -47.54
C GLU A 75 -9.59 15.28 -46.98
N ASP A 76 -10.68 14.68 -46.47
CA ASP A 76 -11.83 15.33 -45.84
C ASP A 76 -12.50 14.38 -44.81
N GLU A 77 -13.31 14.90 -43.87
CA GLU A 77 -13.96 14.11 -42.80
C GLU A 77 -14.80 12.92 -43.31
N ASP A 78 -15.38 13.03 -44.51
CA ASP A 78 -16.21 12.00 -45.13
C ASP A 78 -15.43 11.03 -46.04
N SER A 79 -14.14 11.28 -46.29
CA SER A 79 -13.29 10.44 -47.14
C SER A 79 -12.68 9.27 -46.36
N PRO A 80 -12.55 8.08 -46.97
CA PRO A 80 -11.89 6.96 -46.32
C PRO A 80 -10.42 7.31 -46.03
N ILE A 81 -9.92 6.88 -44.88
CA ILE A 81 -8.51 7.08 -44.51
C ILE A 81 -7.65 6.27 -45.48
N GLU A 82 -6.81 6.95 -46.25
CA GLU A 82 -5.81 6.32 -47.10
C GLU A 82 -4.54 6.11 -46.27
N VAL A 83 -4.07 4.86 -46.24
CA VAL A 83 -2.82 4.52 -45.56
C VAL A 83 -1.75 4.32 -46.63
N VAL A 84 -0.58 4.92 -46.42
CA VAL A 84 0.58 4.83 -47.32
C VAL A 84 1.76 4.22 -46.56
N LEU A 85 2.43 3.26 -47.19
CA LEU A 85 3.68 2.66 -46.70
C LEU A 85 4.86 3.17 -47.53
N ASP A 86 5.85 3.75 -46.87
CA ASP A 86 7.15 4.04 -47.47
C ASP A 86 8.10 2.85 -47.21
N GLU A 87 8.28 1.99 -48.22
CA GLU A 87 9.04 0.74 -48.11
C GLU A 87 10.53 0.99 -47.78
N ASP A 88 11.10 2.10 -48.26
CA ASP A 88 12.49 2.51 -48.07
C ASP A 88 12.69 3.34 -46.78
N TYR A 89 11.64 3.51 -45.99
CA TYR A 89 11.70 4.29 -44.76
C TYR A 89 12.64 3.68 -43.72
N SER A 90 13.55 4.51 -43.23
CA SER A 90 14.39 4.25 -42.06
C SER A 90 14.50 5.52 -41.22
N ILE A 91 14.54 5.34 -39.90
CA ILE A 91 14.69 6.42 -38.93
C ILE A 91 15.79 6.06 -37.94
N ASN A 92 16.66 7.02 -37.64
CA ASN A 92 17.69 6.82 -36.63
C ASN A 92 17.13 6.99 -35.20
N ASP A 93 17.88 6.53 -34.20
CA ASP A 93 17.46 6.53 -32.80
C ASP A 93 17.14 7.95 -32.28
N GLU A 94 17.94 8.95 -32.64
CA GLU A 94 17.77 10.33 -32.18
C GLU A 94 16.52 10.98 -32.78
N GLU A 95 16.30 10.84 -34.08
CA GLU A 95 15.11 11.32 -34.77
C GLU A 95 13.84 10.64 -34.27
N PHE A 96 13.90 9.33 -34.01
CA PHE A 96 12.77 8.57 -33.48
C PHE A 96 12.41 9.03 -32.06
N TYR A 97 13.41 9.21 -31.21
CA TYR A 97 13.21 9.78 -29.88
C TYR A 97 12.63 11.18 -29.94
N ASN A 98 13.17 12.07 -30.77
CA ASN A 98 12.66 13.45 -30.91
C ASN A 98 11.21 13.49 -31.42
N TYR A 99 10.84 12.58 -32.33
CA TYR A 99 9.44 12.41 -32.73
C TYR A 99 8.57 11.98 -31.55
N ALA A 100 9.02 10.98 -30.78
CA ALA A 100 8.29 10.51 -29.60
C ALA A 100 8.07 11.63 -28.58
N VAL A 101 9.09 12.45 -28.32
CA VAL A 101 9.01 13.63 -27.46
C VAL A 101 7.96 14.63 -27.97
N GLY A 102 7.88 14.83 -29.29
CA GLY A 102 6.90 15.72 -29.91
C GLY A 102 5.43 15.29 -29.75
N LEU A 103 5.17 14.03 -29.38
CA LEU A 103 3.81 13.52 -29.13
C LEU A 103 3.31 13.84 -27.71
N ILE A 104 4.21 14.14 -26.78
CA ILE A 104 3.83 14.44 -25.40
C ILE A 104 3.41 15.92 -25.32
N PRO A 105 2.27 16.24 -24.67
CA PRO A 105 1.91 17.63 -24.35
C PRO A 105 3.06 18.34 -23.60
N SER A 106 3.15 19.67 -23.69
CA SER A 106 4.32 20.44 -23.22
C SER A 106 4.59 20.43 -21.70
N HIS A 107 4.09 19.47 -20.93
CA HIS A 107 4.41 19.24 -19.53
C HIS A 107 5.80 18.60 -19.40
N HIS A 108 6.80 19.41 -19.04
CA HIS A 108 8.19 18.99 -18.87
C HIS A 108 8.39 17.83 -17.86
N THR A 109 7.45 17.65 -16.93
CA THR A 109 7.55 16.67 -15.85
C THR A 109 7.28 15.24 -16.32
N ASP A 110 6.29 15.04 -17.20
CA ASP A 110 5.94 13.71 -17.72
C ASP A 110 7.06 13.11 -18.57
N LEU A 111 7.62 13.94 -19.45
CA LEU A 111 8.80 13.59 -20.23
C LEU A 111 9.99 13.22 -19.33
N SER A 112 10.18 13.92 -18.22
CA SER A 112 11.27 13.62 -17.29
C SER A 112 11.13 12.22 -16.67
N LEU A 113 9.92 11.80 -16.31
CA LEU A 113 9.68 10.44 -15.82
C LEU A 113 9.95 9.39 -16.90
N ILE A 114 9.43 9.60 -18.12
CA ILE A 114 9.65 8.68 -19.24
C ILE A 114 11.15 8.56 -19.56
N ASN A 115 11.88 9.66 -19.47
CA ASN A 115 13.33 9.66 -19.67
C ASN A 115 14.06 8.89 -18.57
N ILE A 116 13.62 8.95 -17.31
CA ILE A 116 14.15 8.09 -16.25
C ILE A 116 13.92 6.63 -16.61
N ASP A 117 12.74 6.28 -17.12
CA ASP A 117 12.39 4.90 -17.48
C ASP A 117 13.23 4.36 -18.63
N LEU A 118 13.40 5.18 -19.65
CA LEU A 118 14.19 4.86 -20.83
C LEU A 118 15.68 4.76 -20.49
N ALA A 119 16.23 5.76 -19.77
CA ALA A 119 17.62 5.76 -19.35
C ALA A 119 17.95 4.57 -18.45
N ASN A 120 16.99 4.14 -17.62
CA ASN A 120 17.15 3.00 -16.73
C ASN A 120 16.64 1.66 -17.29
N LYS A 121 16.23 1.64 -18.57
CA LYS A 121 15.74 0.46 -19.29
C LYS A 121 14.66 -0.31 -18.52
N ILE A 122 13.78 0.40 -17.82
CA ILE A 122 12.76 -0.20 -16.94
C ILE A 122 11.82 -1.14 -17.72
N HIS A 123 11.62 -0.86 -19.01
CA HIS A 123 10.71 -1.60 -19.88
C HIS A 123 11.41 -2.65 -20.77
N SER A 124 12.74 -2.80 -20.72
CA SER A 124 13.42 -3.86 -21.47
C SER A 124 13.00 -5.30 -21.07
N PRO A 125 12.69 -5.60 -19.79
CA PRO A 125 12.19 -6.94 -19.42
C PRO A 125 10.83 -7.26 -20.05
N ARG A 126 10.02 -6.24 -20.36
CA ARG A 126 8.74 -6.43 -21.07
C ARG A 126 9.01 -6.90 -22.49
N ILE A 127 9.96 -6.29 -23.20
CA ILE A 127 10.39 -6.71 -24.54
C ILE A 127 10.93 -8.15 -24.48
N GLN A 128 11.79 -8.44 -23.50
CA GLN A 128 12.34 -9.78 -23.29
C GLN A 128 11.25 -10.83 -23.03
N ALA A 129 10.13 -10.46 -22.39
CA ALA A 129 9.01 -11.38 -22.20
C ALA A 129 8.37 -11.82 -23.53
N HIS A 130 8.35 -10.97 -24.55
CA HIS A 130 7.92 -11.38 -25.90
C HIS A 130 8.89 -12.41 -26.49
N TYR A 131 10.20 -12.17 -26.38
CA TYR A 131 11.23 -13.06 -26.92
C TYR A 131 11.23 -14.42 -26.22
N GLU A 132 11.13 -14.43 -24.88
CA GLU A 132 11.09 -15.65 -24.09
C GLU A 132 9.83 -16.46 -24.38
N TYR A 133 8.66 -15.79 -24.47
CA TYR A 133 7.42 -16.46 -24.85
C TYR A 133 7.51 -17.06 -26.26
N PHE A 134 8.11 -16.34 -27.20
CA PHE A 134 8.34 -16.86 -28.54
C PHE A 134 9.24 -18.10 -28.51
N ASN A 135 10.40 -18.02 -27.89
CA ASN A 135 11.38 -19.11 -27.83
C ASN A 135 10.85 -20.37 -27.13
N THR A 136 10.06 -20.22 -26.07
CA THR A 136 9.60 -21.35 -25.25
C THR A 136 8.26 -21.95 -25.71
N SER A 137 7.36 -21.13 -26.25
CA SER A 137 5.95 -21.52 -26.46
C SER A 137 5.49 -21.47 -27.92
N VAL A 138 6.26 -20.83 -28.80
CA VAL A 138 5.88 -20.56 -30.19
C VAL A 138 6.86 -21.19 -31.18
N TYR A 139 8.17 -21.10 -30.91
CA TYR A 139 9.23 -21.56 -31.81
C TYR A 139 9.09 -23.05 -32.17
N ASP A 140 8.91 -23.92 -31.17
CA ASP A 140 8.78 -25.37 -31.37
C ASP A 140 7.50 -25.79 -32.11
N LYS A 141 6.51 -24.90 -32.24
CA LYS A 141 5.29 -25.19 -33.01
C LYS A 141 5.51 -25.13 -34.52
N ASN A 142 6.71 -24.69 -34.96
CA ASN A 142 7.15 -24.66 -36.35
C ASN A 142 6.11 -24.01 -37.29
N TYR A 143 5.56 -22.89 -36.84
CA TYR A 143 4.68 -22.06 -37.67
C TYR A 143 5.43 -21.69 -38.95
N CYS A 144 4.84 -22.01 -40.11
CA CYS A 144 5.43 -21.79 -41.44
C CYS A 144 6.62 -22.69 -41.81
N GLY A 145 6.90 -23.76 -41.06
CA GLY A 145 7.91 -24.75 -41.43
C GLY A 145 7.43 -25.70 -42.53
N ASN A 146 8.12 -25.68 -43.67
CA ASN A 146 8.04 -26.79 -44.63
C ASN A 146 8.68 -28.02 -43.96
N GLY A 147 8.01 -29.17 -43.97
CA GLY A 147 8.33 -30.36 -43.16
C GLY A 147 9.67 -31.07 -43.42
N GLU A 148 10.73 -30.39 -43.85
CA GLU A 148 12.05 -30.95 -44.08
C GLU A 148 13.15 -29.96 -43.63
N GLY A 149 13.67 -30.16 -42.41
CA GLY A 149 15.11 -30.14 -42.10
C GLY A 149 16.00 -28.92 -42.36
N GLU A 150 15.53 -27.80 -42.92
CA GLU A 150 16.33 -26.58 -43.07
C GLU A 150 15.63 -25.40 -42.39
N GLY A 151 16.29 -24.83 -41.37
CA GLY A 151 15.78 -23.75 -40.54
C GLY A 151 15.57 -22.47 -41.33
N ILE A 152 14.36 -22.28 -41.86
CA ILE A 152 13.89 -20.98 -42.33
C ILE A 152 13.65 -20.13 -41.08
N VAL A 153 14.47 -19.11 -40.87
CA VAL A 153 14.18 -18.06 -39.89
C VAL A 153 13.00 -17.27 -40.43
N VAL A 154 11.81 -17.52 -39.90
CA VAL A 154 10.61 -16.77 -40.25
C VAL A 154 10.73 -15.37 -39.67
N SER A 155 10.77 -14.36 -40.54
CA SER A 155 10.95 -12.96 -40.13
C SER A 155 9.65 -12.29 -39.67
N ALA A 156 8.50 -12.79 -40.13
CA ALA A 156 7.17 -12.43 -39.66
C ALA A 156 6.12 -13.49 -40.05
N PHE A 157 5.08 -13.66 -39.23
CA PHE A 157 3.93 -14.51 -39.55
C PHE A 157 2.71 -14.09 -38.72
N LEU A 158 1.52 -14.42 -39.21
CA LEU A 158 0.24 -14.06 -38.62
C LEU A 158 -0.51 -15.31 -38.16
N VAL A 159 -1.08 -15.27 -36.95
CA VAL A 159 -1.79 -16.40 -36.34
C VAL A 159 -3.19 -16.01 -35.92
N GLN A 160 -4.16 -16.91 -36.13
CA GLN A 160 -5.50 -16.83 -35.57
C GLN A 160 -6.02 -18.23 -35.20
N GLY A 161 -6.11 -18.52 -33.90
CA GLY A 161 -6.48 -19.86 -33.43
C GLY A 161 -5.50 -20.92 -33.94
N GLU A 162 -6.00 -21.87 -34.73
CA GLU A 162 -5.19 -22.92 -35.36
C GLU A 162 -4.65 -22.52 -36.75
N ASN A 163 -5.12 -21.40 -37.33
CA ASN A 163 -4.68 -20.94 -38.65
C ASN A 163 -3.40 -20.11 -38.54
N THR A 164 -2.48 -20.35 -39.46
CA THR A 164 -1.21 -19.63 -39.60
C THR A 164 -1.07 -19.13 -41.03
N TYR A 165 -0.59 -17.90 -41.18
CA TYR A 165 -0.40 -17.21 -42.45
C TYR A 165 1.04 -16.70 -42.49
N CYS A 166 1.75 -16.98 -43.58
CA CYS A 166 3.22 -16.90 -43.63
C CYS A 166 3.69 -15.87 -44.63
N GLU A 167 2.86 -15.53 -45.62
CA GLU A 167 3.16 -14.52 -46.63
C GLU A 167 2.26 -13.29 -46.45
N PRO A 168 2.76 -12.05 -46.65
CA PRO A 168 1.94 -10.84 -46.51
C PRO A 168 0.68 -10.84 -47.39
N THR A 169 0.72 -11.52 -48.52
CA THR A 169 -0.44 -11.69 -49.43
C THR A 169 -1.57 -12.52 -48.84
N ASP A 170 -1.29 -13.32 -47.81
CA ASP A 170 -2.30 -14.17 -47.16
C ASP A 170 -3.35 -13.35 -46.41
N VAL A 171 -3.06 -12.07 -46.08
CA VAL A 171 -4.01 -11.14 -45.44
C VAL A 171 -5.25 -10.89 -46.31
N PHE A 172 -5.16 -11.10 -47.62
CA PHE A 172 -6.32 -11.00 -48.53
C PHE A 172 -7.19 -12.27 -48.54
N ALA A 173 -6.73 -13.36 -47.93
CA ALA A 173 -7.40 -14.67 -47.92
C ALA A 173 -7.63 -15.20 -46.49
N LEU A 174 -7.85 -14.29 -45.53
CA LEU A 174 -8.14 -14.65 -44.14
C LEU A 174 -9.41 -15.50 -44.07
N LYS A 175 -9.33 -16.62 -43.33
CA LYS A 175 -10.44 -17.56 -43.18
C LYS A 175 -11.26 -17.15 -41.97
N THR A 176 -12.58 -17.06 -42.12
CA THR A 176 -13.49 -16.93 -40.97
C THR A 176 -13.42 -18.19 -40.12
N VAL A 177 -12.88 -18.09 -38.90
CA VAL A 177 -12.70 -19.22 -37.98
C VAL A 177 -14.07 -19.63 -37.39
N THR A 178 -14.46 -20.89 -37.57
CA THR A 178 -15.74 -21.45 -37.11
C THR A 178 -15.76 -21.81 -35.61
N LYS A 179 -14.60 -21.90 -34.95
CA LYS A 179 -14.45 -22.02 -33.49
C LYS A 179 -13.67 -20.81 -32.97
N LYS A 180 -14.39 -19.82 -32.46
CA LYS A 180 -13.78 -18.63 -31.86
C LYS A 180 -13.29 -18.99 -30.47
N ILE A 181 -11.97 -19.06 -30.28
CA ILE A 181 -11.40 -18.97 -28.93
C ILE A 181 -11.49 -17.49 -28.56
N PRO A 182 -12.18 -17.12 -27.47
CA PRO A 182 -12.23 -15.74 -27.03
C PRO A 182 -10.81 -15.19 -26.88
N PHE A 183 -10.52 -14.01 -27.43
CA PHE A 183 -9.19 -13.41 -27.29
C PHE A 183 -8.82 -13.19 -25.82
N SER A 184 -9.81 -13.03 -24.91
CA SER A 184 -9.60 -13.00 -23.46
C SER A 184 -8.79 -14.19 -22.93
N ASP A 185 -8.93 -15.37 -23.54
CA ASP A 185 -8.27 -16.59 -23.13
C ASP A 185 -6.85 -16.71 -23.72
N LEU A 186 -6.54 -15.89 -24.74
CA LEU A 186 -5.25 -15.85 -25.45
C LEU A 186 -4.44 -14.58 -25.16
N LYS A 187 -5.07 -13.56 -24.56
CA LYS A 187 -4.48 -12.25 -24.23
C LYS A 187 -3.41 -12.44 -23.16
N LEU A 188 -2.18 -12.08 -23.52
CA LEU A 188 -1.06 -12.05 -22.60
C LEU A 188 -0.93 -10.67 -21.93
N PRO A 189 -0.29 -10.57 -20.76
CA PRO A 189 -0.15 -9.29 -20.05
C PRO A 189 0.58 -8.19 -20.83
N PHE A 190 1.36 -8.56 -21.85
CA PHE A 190 2.09 -7.62 -22.69
C PHE A 190 1.37 -7.23 -23.99
N ASP A 191 0.25 -7.86 -24.31
CA ASP A 191 -0.47 -7.61 -25.56
C ASP A 191 -1.14 -6.23 -25.56
N ARG A 192 -0.94 -5.47 -26.66
CA ARG A 192 -1.64 -4.21 -26.96
C ARG A 192 -2.47 -4.40 -28.23
N VAL A 193 -3.78 -4.16 -28.14
CA VAL A 193 -4.71 -4.39 -29.26
C VAL A 193 -4.74 -3.14 -30.15
N ILE A 194 -4.56 -3.36 -31.46
CA ILE A 194 -4.71 -2.34 -32.50
C ILE A 194 -6.05 -2.59 -33.21
N GLY A 195 -6.94 -1.61 -33.12
CA GLY A 195 -8.32 -1.70 -33.61
C GLY A 195 -9.32 -1.65 -32.46
N ASP A 196 -10.53 -2.16 -32.70
CA ASP A 196 -11.59 -2.25 -31.69
C ASP A 196 -11.34 -3.46 -30.77
N GLU A 197 -11.18 -3.23 -29.47
CA GLU A 197 -10.99 -4.29 -28.47
C GLU A 197 -12.21 -5.20 -28.31
N SER A 198 -13.41 -4.72 -28.67
CA SER A 198 -14.65 -5.51 -28.63
C SER A 198 -14.81 -6.44 -29.84
N ASN A 199 -13.92 -6.32 -30.83
CA ASN A 199 -13.94 -7.16 -32.02
C ASN A 199 -13.55 -8.60 -31.67
N GLU A 200 -14.38 -9.57 -32.07
CA GLU A 200 -14.11 -10.99 -31.85
C GLU A 200 -13.04 -11.56 -32.79
N ASN A 201 -12.70 -10.85 -33.88
CA ASN A 201 -11.72 -11.28 -34.87
C ASN A 201 -10.34 -10.65 -34.59
N ILE A 202 -9.66 -11.14 -33.55
CA ILE A 202 -8.31 -10.68 -33.18
C ILE A 202 -7.24 -11.61 -33.74
N PHE A 203 -6.26 -11.03 -34.44
CA PHE A 203 -5.10 -11.75 -34.98
C PHE A 203 -3.83 -11.43 -34.20
N VAL A 204 -2.88 -12.36 -34.17
CA VAL A 204 -1.56 -12.17 -33.53
C VAL A 204 -0.49 -12.15 -34.60
N LEU A 205 0.13 -10.99 -34.80
CA LEU A 205 1.25 -10.78 -35.72
C LEU A 205 2.57 -10.91 -34.96
N TYR A 206 3.36 -11.92 -35.30
CA TYR A 206 4.74 -12.04 -34.85
C TYR A 206 5.67 -11.45 -35.90
N GLY A 207 6.64 -10.62 -35.49
CA GLY A 207 7.67 -10.16 -36.40
C GLY A 207 8.68 -9.18 -35.79
N ASP A 208 9.83 -9.08 -36.45
CA ASP A 208 10.83 -8.01 -36.21
C ASP A 208 10.45 -6.78 -37.06
N PHE A 209 10.45 -5.59 -36.46
CA PHE A 209 10.13 -4.33 -37.14
C PHE A 209 11.10 -4.00 -38.29
N LYS A 210 12.30 -4.59 -38.28
CA LYS A 210 13.28 -4.47 -39.38
C LYS A 210 12.90 -5.29 -40.62
N SER A 211 12.01 -6.28 -40.49
CA SER A 211 11.62 -7.14 -41.61
C SER A 211 10.69 -6.41 -42.58
N THR A 212 10.99 -6.49 -43.88
CA THR A 212 10.12 -6.00 -44.95
C THR A 212 8.79 -6.75 -45.00
N ALA A 213 8.81 -8.06 -44.74
CA ALA A 213 7.60 -8.87 -44.66
C ALA A 213 6.72 -8.40 -43.50
N PHE A 214 7.31 -8.12 -42.33
CA PHE A 214 6.58 -7.57 -41.19
C PHE A 214 5.93 -6.21 -41.51
N LYS A 215 6.68 -5.27 -42.08
CA LYS A 215 6.14 -3.95 -42.49
C LYS A 215 4.92 -4.10 -43.40
N THR A 216 5.00 -4.99 -44.37
CA THR A 216 3.91 -5.28 -45.32
C THR A 216 2.69 -5.90 -44.64
N PHE A 217 2.91 -6.90 -43.76
CA PHE A 217 1.85 -7.49 -42.95
C PHE A 217 1.14 -6.43 -42.09
N PHE A 218 1.91 -5.64 -41.35
CA PHE A 218 1.37 -4.61 -40.46
C PHE A 218 0.56 -3.58 -41.23
N TYR A 219 1.06 -3.12 -42.38
CA TYR A 219 0.36 -2.17 -43.24
C TYR A 219 -1.04 -2.66 -43.65
N HIS A 220 -1.15 -3.88 -44.18
CA HIS A 220 -2.45 -4.43 -44.60
C HIS A 220 -3.40 -4.64 -43.41
N LEU A 221 -2.89 -5.18 -42.29
CA LEU A 221 -3.69 -5.38 -41.08
C LEU A 221 -4.16 -4.05 -40.47
N TYR A 222 -3.34 -3.01 -40.54
CA TYR A 222 -3.70 -1.68 -40.07
C TYR A 222 -4.79 -1.03 -40.93
N GLN A 223 -4.74 -1.19 -42.26
CA GLN A 223 -5.83 -0.76 -43.14
C GLN A 223 -7.14 -1.47 -42.81
N ASP A 224 -7.10 -2.79 -42.61
CA ASP A 224 -8.30 -3.55 -42.29
C ASP A 224 -8.84 -3.23 -40.88
N SER A 225 -7.97 -2.91 -39.91
CA SER A 225 -8.40 -2.51 -38.57
C SER A 225 -9.05 -1.13 -38.54
N LEU A 226 -8.56 -0.16 -39.32
CA LEU A 226 -9.21 1.14 -39.50
C LEU A 226 -10.62 1.01 -40.10
N SER A 227 -10.83 0.02 -40.96
CA SER A 227 -12.15 -0.28 -41.53
C SER A 227 -13.06 -1.13 -40.61
N GLY A 228 -12.59 -1.48 -39.41
CA GLY A 228 -13.34 -2.26 -38.41
C GLY A 228 -13.50 -3.76 -38.74
N LYS A 229 -12.81 -4.27 -39.77
CA LYS A 229 -12.96 -5.68 -40.20
C LYS A 229 -12.33 -6.67 -39.22
N LEU A 230 -11.21 -6.30 -38.64
CA LEU A 230 -10.43 -7.11 -37.70
C LEU A 230 -9.70 -6.21 -36.70
N SER A 231 -9.21 -6.81 -35.63
CA SER A 231 -8.22 -6.18 -34.74
C SER A 231 -7.00 -7.10 -34.67
N PHE A 232 -5.85 -6.58 -34.27
CA PHE A 232 -4.65 -7.41 -34.16
C PHE A 232 -3.70 -6.93 -33.08
N VAL A 233 -2.78 -7.80 -32.69
CA VAL A 233 -1.72 -7.53 -31.72
C VAL A 233 -0.37 -7.82 -32.36
N TRP A 234 0.62 -6.97 -32.09
CA TRP A 234 2.00 -7.22 -32.45
C TRP A 234 2.77 -7.86 -31.29
N ARG A 235 3.42 -9.01 -31.54
CA ARG A 235 4.38 -9.64 -30.62
C ARG A 235 5.78 -9.62 -31.23
N TYR A 236 6.75 -9.11 -30.47
CA TYR A 236 8.12 -8.90 -30.94
C TYR A 236 8.87 -10.21 -31.16
N LEU A 237 9.64 -10.28 -32.25
CA LEU A 237 10.66 -11.31 -32.46
C LEU A 237 12.06 -10.73 -32.18
N PRO A 238 12.98 -11.54 -31.63
CA PRO A 238 14.35 -11.11 -31.43
C PRO A 238 15.04 -10.87 -32.78
N SER A 239 15.84 -9.80 -32.85
CA SER A 239 16.64 -9.51 -34.03
C SER A 239 17.91 -10.36 -34.01
N LEU A 240 18.25 -11.02 -35.12
CA LEU A 240 19.43 -11.90 -35.21
C LEU A 240 20.79 -11.16 -35.16
N GLU A 241 20.78 -9.84 -35.10
CA GLU A 241 21.98 -9.00 -35.21
C GLU A 241 22.64 -8.67 -33.86
N ASN A 242 21.95 -8.84 -32.73
CA ASN A 242 22.40 -8.36 -31.41
C ASN A 242 22.88 -9.51 -30.51
N VAL A 243 24.18 -9.78 -30.49
CA VAL A 243 24.79 -10.84 -29.64
C VAL A 243 25.34 -10.29 -28.31
N GLU A 244 25.23 -8.98 -28.07
CA GLU A 244 25.69 -8.36 -26.82
C GLU A 244 24.63 -8.47 -25.73
N ASP A 245 25.06 -8.76 -24.50
CA ASP A 245 24.18 -8.76 -23.34
C ASP A 245 23.75 -7.32 -22.97
N GLU A 246 22.54 -7.20 -22.42
CA GLU A 246 21.98 -5.90 -22.01
C GLU A 246 22.71 -5.33 -20.78
N VAL A 247 23.30 -4.14 -20.91
CA VAL A 247 23.89 -3.44 -19.75
C VAL A 247 22.78 -2.83 -18.89
N LEU A 248 22.75 -3.19 -17.62
CA LEU A 248 21.78 -2.71 -16.64
C LEU A 248 22.23 -1.40 -15.98
N THR A 249 21.29 -0.70 -15.37
CA THR A 249 21.47 0.60 -14.69
C THR A 249 20.59 0.64 -13.44
N GLY A 250 20.69 1.71 -12.64
CA GLY A 250 19.90 1.83 -11.39
C GLY A 250 20.46 1.05 -10.19
N TYR A 251 21.73 0.63 -10.24
CA TYR A 251 22.43 -0.03 -9.12
C TYR A 251 23.53 0.86 -8.54
N GLY A 252 23.86 0.63 -7.26
CA GLY A 252 25.00 1.24 -6.60
C GLY A 252 26.19 0.27 -6.52
N ILE A 253 27.40 0.80 -6.60
CA ILE A 253 28.63 0.03 -6.39
C ILE A 253 29.24 0.50 -5.07
N ASP A 254 29.45 -0.44 -4.16
CA ASP A 254 30.18 -0.20 -2.93
C ASP A 254 31.59 -0.81 -3.05
N LEU A 255 32.61 0.03 -2.90
CA LEU A 255 34.00 -0.38 -2.80
C LEU A 255 34.43 -0.38 -1.33
N THR A 256 33.98 -1.41 -0.60
CA THR A 256 34.28 -1.52 0.82
C THR A 256 35.76 -1.83 1.07
N LEU A 257 36.40 -1.00 1.90
CA LEU A 257 37.79 -1.19 2.31
C LEU A 257 37.90 -2.37 3.29
N LYS A 258 38.54 -3.46 2.87
CA LYS A 258 38.71 -4.68 3.69
C LYS A 258 39.65 -4.48 4.88
N ARG A 259 40.64 -3.60 4.74
CA ARG A 259 41.54 -3.17 5.81
C ARG A 259 41.08 -1.80 6.27
N THR A 260 40.51 -1.73 7.46
CA THR A 260 40.03 -0.49 8.08
C THR A 260 41.10 0.18 8.91
N ASP A 261 42.37 -0.12 8.65
CA ASP A 261 43.57 0.40 9.35
C ASP A 261 43.68 1.93 9.25
N TYR A 262 42.91 2.55 8.34
CA TYR A 262 42.72 3.99 8.25
C TYR A 262 41.81 4.56 9.35
N ILE A 263 40.98 3.74 10.01
CA ILE A 263 40.10 4.12 11.11
C ILE A 263 40.76 3.72 12.44
N ALA A 264 40.91 4.71 13.34
CA ALA A 264 41.13 4.52 14.77
C ALA A 264 42.47 3.87 15.16
N ILE A 265 43.56 4.59 14.90
CA ILE A 265 44.78 4.40 15.69
C ILE A 265 44.46 4.76 17.16
N ASP A 266 44.57 3.80 18.08
CA ASP A 266 44.40 4.03 19.53
C ASP A 266 45.56 4.86 20.07
N ASP A 267 45.31 6.14 20.35
CA ASP A 267 46.33 7.11 20.75
C ASP A 267 46.53 7.22 22.26
N ARG A 268 45.82 6.41 23.06
CA ARG A 268 45.75 6.51 24.53
C ARG A 268 46.99 6.01 25.27
N GLY A 269 48.04 5.63 24.56
CA GLY A 269 49.30 5.12 25.12
C GLY A 269 50.59 5.72 24.55
N PHE A 270 50.52 6.69 23.63
CA PHE A 270 51.70 7.27 23.00
C PHE A 270 52.30 8.41 23.82
N THR A 271 53.63 8.48 23.91
CA THR A 271 54.35 9.63 24.47
C THR A 271 54.18 10.87 23.57
N ALA A 272 54.39 12.08 24.10
CA ALA A 272 54.28 13.32 23.32
C ALA A 272 55.16 13.31 22.04
N GLU A 273 56.31 12.63 22.07
CA GLU A 273 57.18 12.43 20.89
C GLU A 273 56.62 11.40 19.89
N GLN A 274 55.86 10.40 20.34
CA GLN A 274 55.19 9.43 19.48
C GLN A 274 53.90 10.02 18.88
N GLN A 275 53.18 10.86 19.62
CA GLN A 275 52.07 11.66 19.09
C GLN A 275 52.55 12.64 18.01
N ALA A 276 53.74 13.24 18.16
CA ALA A 276 54.36 14.10 17.13
C ALA A 276 54.82 13.33 15.87
N LYS A 277 54.98 12.00 15.94
CA LYS A 277 55.26 11.14 14.78
C LYS A 277 54.00 10.57 14.13
N LEU A 278 52.88 10.58 14.85
CA LEU A 278 51.53 10.24 14.35
C LEU A 278 50.78 11.47 13.82
N SER A 279 51.22 12.69 14.18
CA SER A 279 50.87 13.89 13.44
C SER A 279 51.65 13.89 12.14
N PHE A 280 50.96 13.60 11.05
CA PHE A 280 51.50 13.81 9.70
C PHE A 280 51.86 15.29 9.53
N GLU A 281 52.99 15.57 8.89
CA GLU A 281 53.56 16.91 8.75
C GLU A 281 52.51 17.92 8.27
N LYS A 282 52.43 19.07 8.95
CA LYS A 282 51.72 20.27 8.47
C LYS A 282 52.37 20.72 7.16
N ASN A 283 51.80 20.33 6.03
CA ASN A 283 51.98 21.12 4.81
C ASN A 283 51.06 22.33 4.95
N GLU A 284 51.66 23.50 5.16
CA GLU A 284 50.99 24.79 5.41
C GLU A 284 50.18 25.35 4.21
N THR A 285 49.87 24.56 3.18
CA THR A 285 49.33 25.13 1.93
C THR A 285 47.92 24.72 1.53
N ASP A 286 47.24 23.78 2.19
CA ASP A 286 45.91 23.36 1.72
C ASP A 286 45.01 22.86 2.85
N THR A 287 44.48 23.78 3.67
CA THR A 287 43.38 23.46 4.59
C THR A 287 42.05 23.71 3.91
N LEU A 288 41.05 22.84 4.12
CA LEU A 288 39.68 22.97 3.59
C LEU A 288 39.02 24.34 3.85
N ASN A 289 39.55 25.11 4.80
CA ASN A 289 39.05 26.44 5.15
C ASN A 289 39.20 27.50 4.04
N ASP A 290 40.09 27.33 3.06
CA ASP A 290 40.39 28.32 2.00
C ASP A 290 40.06 27.85 0.57
N VAL A 291 39.32 26.73 0.42
CA VAL A 291 39.13 26.04 -0.87
C VAL A 291 37.85 26.45 -1.57
N SER A 292 37.96 26.88 -2.83
CA SER A 292 36.84 27.11 -3.74
C SER A 292 36.62 25.92 -4.70
N GLU A 293 35.41 25.77 -5.26
CA GLU A 293 35.09 24.70 -6.23
C GLU A 293 36.01 24.72 -7.48
N GLY A 294 36.57 25.89 -7.82
CA GLY A 294 37.47 26.11 -8.95
C GLY A 294 38.91 25.60 -8.74
N ASP A 295 39.29 25.23 -7.51
CA ASP A 295 40.64 24.79 -7.16
C ASP A 295 40.85 23.33 -7.57
N LYS A 296 40.91 23.11 -8.89
CA LYS A 296 41.15 21.80 -9.51
C LYS A 296 42.41 21.13 -8.99
N GLU A 297 43.42 21.92 -8.61
CA GLU A 297 44.68 21.42 -8.02
C GLU A 297 44.45 20.83 -6.62
N PHE A 298 43.75 21.53 -5.72
CA PHE A 298 43.39 21.01 -4.39
C PHE A 298 42.61 19.69 -4.48
N TRP A 299 41.58 19.65 -5.34
CA TRP A 299 40.79 18.44 -5.55
C TRP A 299 41.54 17.32 -6.29
N ASN A 300 42.66 17.62 -6.95
CA ASN A 300 43.52 16.63 -7.58
C ASN A 300 44.56 16.07 -6.61
N ASP A 301 45.10 16.89 -5.70
CA ASP A 301 46.07 16.48 -4.67
C ASP A 301 45.42 15.63 -3.57
N LEU A 302 44.14 15.86 -3.27
CA LEU A 302 43.30 14.98 -2.44
C LEU A 302 43.09 13.56 -3.01
N LYS A 303 43.47 13.30 -4.27
CA LYS A 303 43.19 12.00 -4.92
C LYS A 303 44.20 10.90 -4.60
N SER A 304 45.35 11.19 -3.98
CA SER A 304 46.49 10.27 -4.13
C SER A 304 46.73 9.23 -3.03
N ASP A 305 46.05 9.21 -1.88
CA ASP A 305 46.05 8.07 -0.93
C ASP A 305 45.03 8.29 0.22
N ILE A 306 44.47 7.22 0.80
CA ILE A 306 43.57 7.31 1.97
C ILE A 306 44.41 7.56 3.23
N LYS A 307 44.28 8.75 3.82
CA LYS A 307 44.98 9.14 5.06
C LYS A 307 44.29 8.54 6.30
N PRO A 308 45.03 8.03 7.30
CA PRO A 308 44.43 7.51 8.53
C PRO A 308 43.91 8.63 9.45
N ILE A 309 42.86 8.34 10.21
CA ILE A 309 42.21 9.24 11.19
C ILE A 309 42.34 8.70 12.61
N LYS A 310 42.49 9.58 13.61
CA LYS A 310 42.53 9.18 15.03
C LYS A 310 41.13 8.88 15.56
N GLN A 311 41.02 8.03 16.58
CA GLN A 311 39.71 7.69 17.16
C GLN A 311 38.99 8.90 17.77
N THR A 312 39.74 9.87 18.30
CA THR A 312 39.24 11.11 18.90
C THR A 312 38.67 12.10 17.88
N GLU A 313 39.06 11.98 16.62
CA GLU A 313 38.66 12.85 15.51
C GLU A 313 37.41 12.34 14.76
N VAL A 314 36.91 11.14 15.12
CA VAL A 314 35.74 10.53 14.46
C VAL A 314 34.41 11.06 15.03
N SER A 315 34.39 11.50 16.29
CA SER A 315 33.14 11.81 17.00
C SER A 315 32.43 13.08 16.55
N ASP A 316 33.13 14.00 15.88
CA ASP A 316 32.59 15.29 15.40
C ASP A 316 32.65 15.43 13.86
N LEU A 317 32.98 14.34 13.16
CA LEU A 317 33.23 14.34 11.73
C LEU A 317 31.96 14.58 10.90
N ASP A 318 30.82 14.09 11.39
CA ASP A 318 29.49 14.32 10.81
C ASP A 318 29.10 15.79 10.87
N ILE A 319 29.28 16.44 12.03
CA ILE A 319 29.01 17.87 12.22
C ILE A 319 29.92 18.72 11.33
N LYS A 320 31.22 18.41 11.30
CA LYS A 320 32.21 19.10 10.45
C LYS A 320 31.88 18.98 8.96
N LEU A 321 31.45 17.79 8.51
CA LEU A 321 31.01 17.58 7.13
C LEU A 321 29.81 18.47 6.79
N VAL A 322 28.79 18.50 7.64
CA VAL A 322 27.58 19.28 7.41
C VAL A 322 27.90 20.78 7.40
N ASP A 323 28.66 21.27 8.37
CA ASP A 323 29.06 22.67 8.44
C ASP A 323 29.93 23.08 7.23
N PHE A 324 30.87 22.23 6.81
CA PHE A 324 31.68 22.46 5.61
C PHE A 324 30.82 22.61 4.35
N VAL A 325 29.87 21.70 4.13
CA VAL A 325 28.97 21.76 2.96
C VAL A 325 28.10 23.01 2.99
N LEU A 326 27.51 23.35 4.14
CA LEU A 326 26.62 24.51 4.29
C LEU A 326 27.34 25.86 4.18
N ASN A 327 28.64 25.91 4.48
CA ASN A 327 29.43 27.13 4.38
C ASN A 327 30.14 27.29 3.03
N HIS A 328 30.18 26.25 2.21
CA HIS A 328 30.88 26.28 0.93
C HIS A 328 30.18 27.17 -0.11
N SER A 329 28.84 27.17 -0.13
CA SER A 329 28.04 27.99 -1.04
C SER A 329 26.68 28.29 -0.43
N ASP A 330 26.07 29.41 -0.82
CA ASP A 330 24.68 29.72 -0.48
C ASP A 330 23.68 29.06 -1.46
N GLU A 331 24.17 28.48 -2.57
CA GLU A 331 23.35 27.82 -3.60
C GLU A 331 23.11 26.34 -3.27
N PRO A 332 21.86 25.89 -3.04
CA PRO A 332 21.57 24.51 -2.63
C PRO A 332 22.03 23.43 -3.62
N LYS A 333 22.10 23.78 -4.90
CA LYS A 333 22.56 22.86 -5.95
C LYS A 333 24.06 22.56 -5.81
N GLU A 334 24.86 23.58 -5.55
CA GLU A 334 26.31 23.44 -5.34
C GLU A 334 26.59 22.69 -4.04
N GLN A 335 25.86 23.01 -2.97
CA GLN A 335 25.91 22.25 -1.71
C GLN A 335 25.63 20.76 -1.92
N LEU A 336 24.61 20.41 -2.72
CA LEU A 336 24.26 19.04 -3.02
C LEU A 336 25.34 18.32 -3.84
N GLU A 337 25.91 18.98 -4.86
CA GLU A 337 26.99 18.39 -5.67
C GLU A 337 28.26 18.17 -4.83
N LEU A 338 28.59 19.11 -3.95
CA LEU A 338 29.69 18.95 -3.00
C LEU A 338 29.43 17.78 -2.04
N LEU A 339 28.23 17.70 -1.46
CA LEU A 339 27.85 16.61 -0.57
C LEU A 339 27.97 15.26 -1.29
N LYS A 340 27.47 15.14 -2.52
CA LYS A 340 27.60 13.91 -3.33
C LYS A 340 29.06 13.53 -3.52
N LYS A 341 29.90 14.48 -3.91
CA LYS A 341 31.34 14.25 -4.12
C LYS A 341 32.03 13.78 -2.85
N LEU A 342 31.76 14.42 -1.71
CA LEU A 342 32.34 14.05 -0.42
C LEU A 342 31.85 12.69 0.07
N VAL A 343 30.56 12.39 -0.06
CA VAL A 343 29.97 11.13 0.43
C VAL A 343 30.37 9.94 -0.45
N GLN A 344 30.44 10.09 -1.78
CA GLN A 344 30.85 9.02 -2.71
C GLN A 344 32.25 8.49 -2.41
N ASP A 345 33.15 9.38 -1.98
CA ASP A 345 34.57 9.11 -1.77
C ASP A 345 34.99 9.38 -0.31
N PHE A 346 34.05 9.29 0.64
CA PHE A 346 34.18 9.77 2.02
C PHE A 346 35.47 9.35 2.75
N PRO A 347 35.94 8.08 2.68
CA PRO A 347 37.19 7.68 3.32
C PRO A 347 38.39 8.54 2.91
N LYS A 348 38.45 9.01 1.65
CA LYS A 348 39.54 9.86 1.15
C LYS A 348 39.55 11.23 1.84
N PHE A 349 38.38 11.80 2.10
CA PHE A 349 38.24 13.15 2.66
C PHE A 349 38.21 13.19 4.20
N SER A 350 38.04 12.03 4.85
CA SER A 350 37.84 11.93 6.30
C SER A 350 38.93 12.61 7.15
N SER A 351 40.21 12.45 6.80
CA SER A 351 41.33 13.04 7.53
C SER A 351 41.41 14.56 7.38
N ASP A 352 41.04 15.08 6.22
CA ASP A 352 41.06 16.52 5.96
C ASP A 352 39.83 17.20 6.60
N LEU A 353 38.67 16.55 6.53
CA LEU A 353 37.46 16.97 7.24
C LEU A 353 37.65 16.99 8.76
N ALA A 354 38.42 16.07 9.34
CA ALA A 354 38.75 16.09 10.76
C ALA A 354 39.49 17.37 11.21
N GLN A 355 40.26 17.97 10.30
CA GLN A 355 41.03 19.20 10.53
C GLN A 355 40.22 20.48 10.25
N TYR A 356 39.04 20.35 9.64
CA TYR A 356 38.13 21.47 9.42
C TYR A 356 37.71 22.09 10.76
N THR A 357 37.78 23.42 10.82
CA THR A 357 37.34 24.17 12.00
C THR A 357 35.90 24.62 11.75
N PRO A 358 34.93 24.12 12.54
CA PRO A 358 33.53 24.50 12.37
C PRO A 358 33.32 26.02 12.49
N SER A 359 32.37 26.53 11.73
CA SER A 359 31.92 27.91 11.77
C SER A 359 31.06 28.23 13.00
N GLU A 360 30.71 29.51 13.17
CA GLU A 360 29.76 29.94 14.20
C GLU A 360 28.34 29.35 14.04
N LYS A 361 28.03 28.69 12.90
CA LYS A 361 26.73 28.06 12.64
C LYS A 361 26.61 26.65 13.23
N GLU A 362 27.70 26.04 13.68
CA GLU A 362 27.73 24.68 14.28
C GLU A 362 26.65 24.45 15.35
N PRO A 363 26.42 25.36 16.34
CA PRO A 363 25.42 25.14 17.37
C PRO A 363 24.00 25.03 16.80
N SER A 364 23.69 25.80 15.76
CA SER A 364 22.37 25.76 15.10
C SER A 364 22.12 24.42 14.39
N ILE A 365 23.18 23.80 13.85
CA ILE A 365 23.10 22.48 13.19
C ILE A 365 22.77 21.42 14.25
N VAL A 366 23.49 21.45 15.37
CA VAL A 366 23.28 20.52 16.50
C VAL A 366 21.89 20.70 17.12
N ASP A 367 21.46 21.94 17.34
CA ASP A 367 20.13 22.23 17.87
C ASP A 367 19.03 21.68 16.96
N THR A 368 19.16 21.87 15.64
CA THR A 368 18.21 21.33 14.65
C THR A 368 18.18 19.80 14.66
N ALA A 369 19.34 19.15 14.73
CA ALA A 369 19.42 17.69 14.82
C ALA A 369 18.74 17.16 16.10
N ILE A 370 19.00 17.80 17.25
CA ILE A 370 18.37 17.46 18.52
C ILE A 370 16.85 17.68 18.48
N GLU A 371 16.39 18.77 17.84
CA GLU A 371 14.97 19.03 17.65
C GLU A 371 14.29 17.95 16.81
N ASN A 372 14.92 17.51 15.72
CA ASN A 372 14.39 16.42 14.89
C ASN A 372 14.29 15.11 15.67
N VAL A 373 15.31 14.77 16.46
CA VAL A 373 15.30 13.59 17.34
C VAL A 373 14.20 13.70 18.40
N LYS A 374 14.05 14.87 19.05
CA LYS A 374 12.99 15.13 20.04
C LYS A 374 11.59 15.07 19.40
N ALA A 375 11.45 15.55 18.18
CA ALA A 375 10.22 15.46 17.41
C ALA A 375 9.95 14.02 16.91
N GLY A 376 10.92 13.12 17.05
CA GLY A 376 10.85 11.74 16.59
C GLY A 376 10.63 11.69 15.08
N ILE A 377 11.32 12.54 14.31
CA ILE A 377 11.33 12.50 12.85
C ILE A 377 12.36 11.44 12.45
N PRO A 378 11.95 10.32 11.84
CA PRO A 378 12.90 9.30 11.39
C PRO A 378 13.85 9.84 10.32
N ASP A 379 15.08 9.34 10.30
CA ASP A 379 16.00 9.58 9.19
C ASP A 379 15.46 8.90 7.92
N GLY A 380 15.50 9.59 6.79
CA GLY A 380 15.06 9.03 5.52
C GLY A 380 14.65 10.06 4.48
N LEU A 381 14.23 9.55 3.32
CA LEU A 381 13.66 10.35 2.25
C LEU A 381 12.17 10.59 2.53
N TYR A 382 11.71 11.82 2.32
CA TYR A 382 10.31 12.17 2.39
C TYR A 382 9.84 12.73 1.06
N ILE A 383 8.74 12.21 0.53
CA ILE A 383 8.10 12.71 -0.68
C ILE A 383 6.75 13.30 -0.26
N ASN A 384 6.54 14.59 -0.52
CA ASN A 384 5.34 15.33 -0.08
C ASN A 384 4.99 15.13 1.42
N GLY A 385 6.00 15.05 2.28
CA GLY A 385 5.83 14.86 3.73
C GLY A 385 5.54 13.43 4.18
N ALA A 386 5.42 12.47 3.26
CA ALA A 386 5.31 11.04 3.58
C ALA A 386 6.71 10.39 3.59
N PRO A 387 7.09 9.63 4.63
CA PRO A 387 8.36 8.92 4.66
C PRO A 387 8.37 7.78 3.63
N VAL A 388 9.46 7.67 2.90
CA VAL A 388 9.73 6.51 2.03
C VAL A 388 10.36 5.42 2.89
N PRO A 389 9.77 4.21 2.97
CA PRO A 389 10.33 3.11 3.75
C PRO A 389 11.76 2.79 3.31
N GLN A 390 12.65 2.50 4.26
CA GLN A 390 14.06 2.24 3.95
C GLN A 390 14.26 1.05 2.98
N LEU A 391 13.42 0.02 3.10
CA LEU A 391 13.41 -1.13 2.19
C LEU A 391 12.96 -0.79 0.76
N SER A 392 12.32 0.37 0.57
CA SER A 392 11.82 0.89 -0.69
C SER A 392 12.66 2.06 -1.21
N LEU A 393 13.86 2.29 -0.64
CA LEU A 393 14.82 3.29 -1.13
C LEU A 393 15.61 2.75 -2.33
N ASP A 394 14.90 2.32 -3.36
CA ASP A 394 15.45 1.99 -4.66
C ASP A 394 14.81 2.86 -5.75
N LEU A 395 15.50 2.97 -6.88
CA LEU A 395 15.06 3.82 -7.99
C LEU A 395 13.66 3.43 -8.50
N PHE A 396 13.36 2.14 -8.57
CA PHE A 396 12.12 1.64 -9.15
C PHE A 396 10.92 1.95 -8.25
N GLU A 397 11.06 1.77 -6.93
CA GLU A 397 10.02 2.11 -5.96
C GLU A 397 9.86 3.62 -5.80
N ILE A 398 10.95 4.39 -5.74
CA ILE A 398 10.87 5.86 -5.71
C ILE A 398 10.15 6.38 -6.95
N ARG A 399 10.47 5.86 -8.14
CA ARG A 399 9.77 6.22 -9.39
C ARG A 399 8.27 5.88 -9.33
N LYS A 400 7.88 4.72 -8.81
CA LYS A 400 6.47 4.36 -8.61
C LYS A 400 5.76 5.35 -7.70
N ILE A 401 6.40 5.77 -6.60
CA ILE A 401 5.86 6.77 -5.68
C ILE A 401 5.69 8.10 -6.41
N LEU A 402 6.71 8.58 -7.13
CA LEU A 402 6.65 9.84 -7.88
C LEU A 402 5.53 9.84 -8.94
N LYS A 403 5.38 8.75 -9.69
CA LYS A 403 4.29 8.60 -10.67
C LYS A 403 2.92 8.72 -10.00
N ARG A 404 2.71 8.03 -8.87
CA ARG A 404 1.47 8.10 -8.10
C ARG A 404 1.18 9.51 -7.57
N GLU A 405 2.20 10.22 -7.11
CA GLU A 405 2.05 11.61 -6.63
C GLU A 405 1.67 12.57 -7.77
N LEU A 406 2.26 12.42 -8.96
CA LEU A 406 1.88 13.23 -10.13
C LEU A 406 0.46 12.92 -10.62
N GLU A 407 0.07 11.65 -10.66
CA GLU A 407 -1.30 11.24 -10.98
C GLU A 407 -2.31 11.85 -9.99
N LEU A 408 -1.96 11.93 -8.70
CA LEU A 408 -2.79 12.58 -7.70
C LEU A 408 -2.87 14.11 -7.91
N LEU A 409 -1.78 14.75 -8.30
CA LEU A 409 -1.76 16.19 -8.62
C LEU A 409 -2.63 16.51 -9.84
N SER A 410 -2.51 15.72 -10.91
CA SER A 410 -3.36 15.87 -12.10
C SER A 410 -4.85 15.76 -11.75
N LYS A 411 -5.23 14.85 -10.84
CA LYS A 411 -6.62 14.74 -10.37
C LYS A 411 -7.10 15.97 -9.59
N PHE A 412 -6.21 16.65 -8.88
CA PHE A 412 -6.55 17.92 -8.25
C PHE A 412 -6.72 19.04 -9.29
N GLU A 413 -5.88 19.07 -10.31
CA GLU A 413 -5.98 20.01 -11.42
C GLU A 413 -7.28 19.83 -12.21
N ASP A 414 -7.67 18.57 -12.49
CA ASP A 414 -8.97 18.22 -13.11
C ASP A 414 -10.16 18.74 -12.29
N ALA A 415 -10.01 18.76 -10.96
CA ALA A 415 -11.00 19.30 -10.04
C ALA A 415 -10.96 20.84 -9.91
N GLY A 416 -10.08 21.51 -10.66
CA GLY A 416 -9.88 22.96 -10.65
C GLY A 416 -9.01 23.47 -9.50
N ILE A 417 -8.23 22.60 -8.85
CA ILE A 417 -7.29 22.97 -7.78
C ILE A 417 -5.89 23.08 -8.37
N ASP A 418 -5.32 24.29 -8.28
CA ASP A 418 -3.96 24.58 -8.73
C ASP A 418 -2.89 23.70 -8.03
N SER A 419 -1.85 23.32 -8.77
CA SER A 419 -0.78 22.42 -8.32
C SER A 419 -0.08 22.90 -7.05
N SER A 420 0.09 24.21 -6.84
CA SER A 420 0.71 24.75 -5.63
C SER A 420 -0.15 24.48 -4.39
N HIS A 421 -1.46 24.68 -4.54
CA HIS A 421 -2.43 24.42 -3.48
C HIS A 421 -2.57 22.92 -3.22
N ALA A 422 -2.63 22.10 -4.27
CA ALA A 422 -2.68 20.64 -4.18
C ALA A 422 -1.46 20.09 -3.42
N ASN A 423 -0.24 20.49 -3.80
CA ASN A 423 1.00 20.11 -3.12
C ASN A 423 0.99 20.48 -1.63
N LYS A 424 0.55 21.70 -1.31
CA LYS A 424 0.44 22.16 0.09
C LYS A 424 -0.54 21.31 0.88
N MET A 425 -1.69 20.97 0.29
CA MET A 425 -2.70 20.10 0.92
C MET A 425 -2.14 18.70 1.17
N ILE A 426 -1.58 18.05 0.14
CA ILE A 426 -0.99 16.71 0.26
C ILE A 426 0.02 16.70 1.39
N ARG A 427 0.95 17.66 1.41
CA ARG A 427 1.97 17.75 2.48
C ARG A 427 1.37 17.91 3.87
N GLN A 428 0.34 18.74 4.03
CA GLN A 428 -0.34 18.93 5.32
C GLN A 428 -1.04 17.65 5.78
N TYR A 429 -1.75 16.97 4.89
CA TYR A 429 -2.43 15.71 5.21
C TYR A 429 -1.44 14.59 5.52
N SER A 430 -0.38 14.43 4.74
CA SER A 430 0.70 13.47 5.01
C SER A 430 1.34 13.72 6.38
N SER A 431 1.64 14.98 6.70
CA SER A 431 2.22 15.36 7.99
C SER A 431 1.26 15.10 9.15
N ALA A 432 -0.02 15.44 8.99
CA ALA A 432 -1.05 15.17 9.99
C ALA A 432 -1.25 13.66 10.22
N ALA A 433 -1.24 12.86 9.15
CA ALA A 433 -1.32 11.41 9.23
C ALA A 433 -0.12 10.83 10.02
N GLN A 434 1.09 11.30 9.76
CA GLN A 434 2.27 10.89 10.54
C GLN A 434 2.16 11.26 12.02
N GLN A 435 1.61 12.43 12.35
CA GLN A 435 1.36 12.81 13.75
C GLN A 435 0.31 11.91 14.41
N LEU A 436 -0.72 11.49 13.68
CA LEU A 436 -1.71 10.54 14.19
C LEU A 436 -1.10 9.17 14.47
N LEU A 437 -0.22 8.68 13.60
CA LEU A 437 0.50 7.41 13.78
C LEU A 437 1.43 7.42 15.01
N LYS A 438 1.93 8.59 15.41
CA LYS A 438 2.78 8.76 16.61
C LYS A 438 2.00 8.67 17.92
N ASP A 439 0.68 8.85 17.91
CA ASP A 439 -0.15 8.80 19.11
C ASP A 439 -0.91 7.47 19.15
N PRO A 440 -0.43 6.46 19.91
CA PRO A 440 -1.06 5.15 19.92
C PRO A 440 -2.51 5.19 20.41
N THR A 441 -2.89 6.21 21.19
CA THR A 441 -4.25 6.40 21.67
C THR A 441 -5.23 6.82 20.57
N LYS A 442 -4.70 7.31 19.44
CA LYS A 442 -5.48 7.70 18.25
C LYS A 442 -5.39 6.69 17.11
N VAL A 443 -4.38 5.81 17.12
CA VAL A 443 -4.22 4.75 16.13
C VAL A 443 -5.26 3.65 16.34
N PHE A 444 -5.52 3.27 17.59
CA PHE A 444 -6.45 2.20 17.91
C PHE A 444 -7.79 2.73 18.38
N THR A 445 -8.87 2.25 17.76
CA THR A 445 -10.22 2.57 18.21
C THR A 445 -10.52 1.87 19.53
N ARG A 446 -10.93 2.64 20.53
CA ARG A 446 -11.37 2.14 21.83
C ARG A 446 -12.89 1.98 21.86
N TYR A 447 -13.35 0.88 22.44
CA TYR A 447 -14.76 0.54 22.58
C TYR A 447 -15.20 0.52 24.05
N ASP A 448 -16.38 1.07 24.33
CA ASP A 448 -16.98 1.05 25.65
C ASP A 448 -17.91 -0.17 25.80
N TYR A 449 -17.49 -1.12 26.61
CA TYR A 449 -18.25 -2.33 26.93
C TYR A 449 -18.95 -2.27 28.29
N SER A 450 -18.97 -1.13 28.98
CA SER A 450 -19.56 -1.05 30.32
C SER A 450 -21.05 -1.41 30.37
N ALA A 451 -21.81 -1.21 29.28
CA ALA A 451 -23.20 -1.65 29.17
C ALA A 451 -23.38 -3.18 29.03
N TYR A 452 -22.27 -3.92 28.86
CA TYR A 452 -22.24 -5.35 28.55
C TYR A 452 -21.40 -6.15 29.57
N GLU A 453 -21.01 -5.56 30.70
CA GLU A 453 -20.20 -6.24 31.74
C GLU A 453 -20.86 -7.54 32.25
N ASP A 454 -22.19 -7.64 32.25
CA ASP A 454 -22.96 -8.85 32.61
C ASP A 454 -22.73 -10.05 31.64
N GLY A 455 -22.15 -9.80 30.47
CA GLY A 455 -21.78 -10.83 29.49
C GLY A 455 -20.32 -11.27 29.58
N ILE A 456 -19.57 -10.77 30.57
CA ILE A 456 -18.12 -10.96 30.73
C ILE A 456 -17.84 -11.68 32.04
N ILE A 457 -17.03 -12.75 31.99
CA ILE A 457 -16.61 -13.49 33.18
C ILE A 457 -15.31 -12.88 33.72
N PHE A 458 -15.38 -12.12 34.81
CA PHE A 458 -14.20 -11.52 35.46
C PHE A 458 -13.64 -12.43 36.56
N PHE A 459 -12.31 -12.56 36.64
CA PHE A 459 -11.63 -13.46 37.59
C PHE A 459 -11.10 -12.77 38.86
N ASN A 460 -11.00 -11.45 38.85
CA ASN A 460 -10.58 -10.65 39.99
C ASN A 460 -11.27 -9.28 39.97
N ASP A 461 -11.19 -8.58 41.10
CA ASP A 461 -11.69 -7.22 41.27
C ASP A 461 -10.76 -6.43 42.22
N LEU A 462 -10.09 -5.40 41.68
CA LEU A 462 -9.13 -4.57 42.39
C LEU A 462 -9.79 -3.66 43.44
N GLU A 463 -11.08 -3.35 43.29
CA GLU A 463 -11.82 -2.49 44.21
C GLU A 463 -12.31 -3.28 45.44
N SER A 464 -12.74 -4.54 45.26
CA SER A 464 -13.35 -5.37 46.30
C SER A 464 -12.47 -6.46 46.91
N ASP A 465 -11.58 -7.10 46.16
CA ASP A 465 -10.90 -8.31 46.66
C ASP A 465 -9.89 -8.00 47.77
N PHE A 466 -9.85 -8.88 48.78
CA PHE A 466 -9.00 -8.70 49.95
C PHE A 466 -7.50 -8.61 49.60
N GLN A 467 -7.06 -9.34 48.57
CA GLN A 467 -5.66 -9.38 48.14
C GLN A 467 -5.11 -8.03 47.64
N TYR A 468 -5.98 -7.11 47.21
CA TYR A 468 -5.62 -5.77 46.72
C TYR A 468 -5.88 -4.66 47.76
N LYS A 469 -6.19 -5.02 49.01
CA LYS A 469 -6.53 -4.04 50.07
C LYS A 469 -5.45 -2.98 50.30
N ASN A 470 -4.19 -3.34 50.10
CA ASN A 470 -3.03 -2.46 50.33
C ASN A 470 -2.69 -1.55 49.14
N PHE A 471 -3.40 -1.66 48.01
CA PHE A 471 -3.15 -0.83 46.84
C PHE A 471 -3.46 0.64 47.10
N GLY A 472 -2.69 1.52 46.47
CA GLY A 472 -2.75 2.95 46.69
C GLY A 472 -3.95 3.61 46.01
N ARG A 473 -4.19 4.88 46.36
CA ARG A 473 -5.21 5.69 45.68
C ARG A 473 -4.78 5.94 44.23
N PRO A 474 -5.63 5.66 43.23
CA PRO A 474 -5.27 5.75 41.81
C PRO A 474 -4.56 7.05 41.41
N ARG A 475 -5.11 8.20 41.77
CA ARG A 475 -4.53 9.51 41.41
C ARG A 475 -3.19 9.81 42.07
N MET A 476 -2.89 9.22 43.23
CA MET A 476 -1.60 9.40 43.88
C MET A 476 -0.56 8.53 43.19
N ILE A 477 -0.90 7.26 42.98
CA ILE A 477 -0.05 6.28 42.29
C ILE A 477 0.31 6.75 40.88
N TYR A 478 -0.66 7.21 40.11
CA TYR A 478 -0.44 7.67 38.74
C TYR A 478 0.29 9.00 38.62
N ARG A 479 0.31 9.84 39.67
CA ARG A 479 1.09 11.09 39.66
C ARG A 479 2.57 10.80 39.84
N ASP A 480 2.89 9.83 40.68
CA ASP A 480 4.25 9.58 41.17
C ASP A 480 4.87 8.32 40.50
N ILE A 481 4.44 7.97 39.28
CA ILE A 481 4.97 6.82 38.53
C ILE A 481 6.47 7.00 38.29
N SER A 482 7.26 6.06 38.82
CA SER A 482 8.72 6.02 38.64
C SER A 482 9.19 5.02 37.57
N ASN A 483 8.40 3.96 37.33
CA ASN A 483 8.76 2.87 36.42
C ASN A 483 7.70 2.69 35.33
N LEU A 484 8.01 3.13 34.11
CA LEU A 484 7.11 3.12 32.95
C LEU A 484 6.85 1.72 32.33
N GLY A 485 7.30 0.63 32.97
CA GLY A 485 7.15 -0.75 32.48
C GLY A 485 6.39 -1.69 33.41
N VAL A 486 5.89 -1.20 34.56
CA VAL A 486 5.14 -1.99 35.54
C VAL A 486 3.74 -1.37 35.69
N VAL A 487 2.71 -2.22 35.76
CA VAL A 487 1.34 -1.75 35.99
C VAL A 487 1.25 -1.17 37.41
N PRO A 488 0.87 0.11 37.58
CA PRO A 488 0.86 0.74 38.90
C PRO A 488 -0.18 0.11 39.84
N GLU A 489 0.20 -0.12 41.10
CA GLU A 489 -0.65 -0.73 42.15
C GLU A 489 -1.76 0.21 42.66
N ALA A 490 -2.68 0.57 41.76
CA ALA A 490 -3.84 1.40 42.04
C ALA A 490 -5.05 0.56 42.41
N LYS A 491 -5.77 0.96 43.48
CA LYS A 491 -6.99 0.28 43.94
C LYS A 491 -8.24 0.69 43.14
N GLU A 492 -8.22 0.43 41.84
CA GLU A 492 -9.32 0.71 40.89
C GLU A 492 -9.20 -0.23 39.68
N ASN A 493 -10.34 -0.67 39.12
CA ASN A 493 -10.39 -1.49 37.90
C ASN A 493 -10.10 -0.62 36.65
N ILE A 494 -8.85 -0.19 36.50
CA ILE A 494 -8.39 0.68 35.40
C ILE A 494 -8.02 -0.12 34.15
N HIS A 495 -7.31 -1.25 34.35
CA HIS A 495 -6.76 -2.07 33.28
C HIS A 495 -7.49 -3.40 33.21
N ASP A 496 -8.40 -3.54 32.25
CA ASP A 496 -9.08 -4.80 31.97
C ASP A 496 -8.41 -5.49 30.76
N VAL A 497 -8.19 -6.80 30.88
CA VAL A 497 -7.72 -7.68 29.81
C VAL A 497 -8.74 -8.80 29.62
N ILE A 498 -9.54 -8.71 28.55
CA ILE A 498 -10.65 -9.61 28.25
C ILE A 498 -10.24 -10.55 27.11
N PHE A 499 -10.27 -11.84 27.35
CA PHE A 499 -9.98 -12.87 26.35
C PHE A 499 -11.27 -13.41 25.76
N ALA A 500 -11.42 -13.38 24.43
CA ALA A 500 -12.53 -14.03 23.75
C ALA A 500 -12.01 -15.12 22.82
N PHE A 501 -12.29 -16.38 23.15
CA PHE A 501 -11.85 -17.54 22.35
C PHE A 501 -12.75 -18.75 22.64
N SER A 502 -12.61 -19.80 21.81
CA SER A 502 -13.36 -21.04 21.99
C SER A 502 -12.79 -21.83 23.16
N PRO A 503 -13.62 -22.30 24.11
CA PRO A 503 -13.12 -22.99 25.28
C PRO A 503 -12.48 -24.35 24.97
N THR A 504 -12.76 -24.94 23.80
CA THR A 504 -12.10 -26.17 23.32
C THR A 504 -10.79 -25.90 22.57
N ASP A 505 -10.39 -24.64 22.41
CA ASP A 505 -9.11 -24.26 21.79
C ASP A 505 -7.96 -24.36 22.79
N ILE A 506 -7.41 -25.57 22.92
CA ILE A 506 -6.43 -25.93 23.96
C ILE A 506 -5.17 -25.07 23.96
N PRO A 507 -4.54 -24.73 22.82
CA PRO A 507 -3.43 -23.79 22.80
C PRO A 507 -3.80 -22.43 23.42
N ARG A 508 -5.01 -21.92 23.15
CA ARG A 508 -5.49 -20.64 23.71
C ARG A 508 -5.85 -20.76 25.19
N VAL A 509 -6.48 -21.85 25.61
CA VAL A 509 -6.71 -22.17 27.03
C VAL A 509 -5.39 -22.14 27.80
N TYR A 510 -4.34 -22.78 27.28
CA TYR A 510 -3.01 -22.80 27.92
C TYR A 510 -2.43 -21.40 28.11
N TYR A 511 -2.41 -20.59 27.05
CA TYR A 511 -1.87 -19.23 27.12
C TYR A 511 -2.69 -18.32 28.04
N PHE A 512 -4.01 -18.46 27.99
CA PHE A 512 -4.94 -17.76 28.88
C PHE A 512 -4.65 -18.12 30.35
N LEU A 513 -4.64 -19.41 30.69
CA LEU A 513 -4.38 -19.86 32.06
C LEU A 513 -3.00 -19.42 32.56
N THR A 514 -1.97 -19.51 31.71
CA THR A 514 -0.61 -19.09 32.06
C THR A 514 -0.57 -17.61 32.45
N LEU A 515 -1.24 -16.74 31.67
CA LEU A 515 -1.25 -15.30 31.95
C LEU A 515 -2.10 -14.98 33.18
N VAL A 516 -3.29 -15.57 33.30
CA VAL A 516 -4.19 -15.33 34.43
C VAL A 516 -3.55 -15.80 35.74
N PHE A 517 -3.00 -17.02 35.81
CA PHE A 517 -2.34 -17.48 37.03
C PHE A 517 -1.11 -16.64 37.38
N SER A 518 -0.28 -16.29 36.39
CA SER A 518 0.87 -15.41 36.61
C SER A 518 0.43 -14.04 37.15
N GLY A 519 -0.60 -13.44 36.57
CA GLY A 519 -1.15 -12.15 36.98
C GLY A 519 -1.78 -12.18 38.38
N LEU A 520 -2.59 -13.20 38.69
CA LEU A 520 -3.21 -13.36 40.01
C LEU A 520 -2.15 -13.64 41.09
N GLN A 521 -1.19 -14.53 40.83
CA GLN A 521 -0.13 -14.88 41.79
C GLN A 521 0.81 -13.70 42.08
N SER A 522 1.14 -12.92 41.06
CA SER A 522 1.96 -11.70 41.20
C SER A 522 1.18 -10.49 41.72
N ARG A 523 -0.15 -10.62 41.91
CA ARG A 523 -1.06 -9.53 42.27
C ARG A 523 -0.95 -8.36 41.29
N SER A 524 -0.91 -8.63 40.00
CA SER A 524 -0.95 -7.57 38.97
C SER A 524 -2.17 -6.67 39.17
N ALA A 525 -2.01 -5.36 39.02
CA ALA A 525 -3.09 -4.37 39.04
C ALA A 525 -3.86 -4.35 37.71
N GLN A 526 -4.16 -5.54 37.18
CA GLN A 526 -4.95 -5.78 35.97
C GLN A 526 -6.09 -6.73 36.31
N ARG A 527 -7.25 -6.47 35.71
CA ARG A 527 -8.42 -7.32 35.81
C ARG A 527 -8.47 -8.27 34.62
N PHE A 528 -8.48 -9.57 34.88
CA PHE A 528 -8.54 -10.58 33.82
C PHE A 528 -9.98 -11.04 33.62
N ALA A 529 -10.35 -11.27 32.37
CA ALA A 529 -11.69 -11.70 32.03
C ALA A 529 -11.75 -12.63 30.82
N PHE A 530 -12.88 -13.33 30.67
CA PHE A 530 -13.14 -14.28 29.60
C PHE A 530 -14.54 -14.09 29.01
N VAL A 531 -14.65 -14.30 27.69
CA VAL A 531 -15.89 -14.33 26.91
C VAL A 531 -15.85 -15.54 25.98
N PRO A 532 -16.76 -16.52 26.11
CA PRO A 532 -16.71 -17.71 25.28
C PRO A 532 -17.12 -17.44 23.83
N ILE A 533 -16.30 -17.91 22.89
CA ILE A 533 -16.65 -18.01 21.47
C ILE A 533 -17.19 -19.42 21.21
N VAL A 534 -18.32 -19.51 20.53
CA VAL A 534 -18.98 -20.78 20.22
C VAL A 534 -18.76 -21.08 18.75
N LYS A 535 -18.01 -22.15 18.45
CA LYS A 535 -17.81 -22.67 17.08
C LYS A 535 -18.49 -24.02 16.87
N THR A 536 -18.55 -24.83 17.91
CA THR A 536 -19.13 -26.18 17.92
C THR A 536 -20.26 -26.29 18.94
N GLU A 537 -21.07 -27.35 18.87
CA GLU A 537 -22.07 -27.65 19.90
C GLU A 537 -21.43 -27.95 21.28
N VAL A 538 -20.20 -28.49 21.26
CA VAL A 538 -19.40 -28.70 22.47
C VAL A 538 -19.03 -27.37 23.11
N ASP A 539 -18.58 -26.39 22.32
CA ASP A 539 -18.29 -25.04 22.81
C ASP A 539 -19.52 -24.38 23.43
N ASP A 540 -20.69 -24.54 22.82
CA ASP A 540 -21.95 -23.98 23.33
C ASP A 540 -22.31 -24.57 24.69
N SER A 541 -22.15 -25.89 24.84
CA SER A 541 -22.43 -26.61 26.09
C SER A 541 -21.47 -26.18 27.20
N ILE A 542 -20.16 -26.14 26.91
CA ILE A 542 -19.12 -25.68 27.83
C ILE A 542 -19.35 -24.20 28.21
N ALA A 543 -19.67 -23.35 27.24
CA ALA A 543 -19.90 -21.92 27.47
C ALA A 543 -21.12 -21.66 28.38
N LYS A 544 -22.23 -22.36 28.14
CA LYS A 544 -23.43 -22.28 28.99
C LYS A 544 -23.12 -22.70 30.42
N GLN A 545 -22.33 -23.75 30.59
CA GLN A 545 -21.93 -24.25 31.89
C GLN A 545 -20.98 -23.30 32.62
N MET A 546 -19.97 -22.75 31.92
CA MET A 546 -19.09 -21.72 32.48
C MET A 546 -19.87 -20.50 32.95
N ALA A 547 -20.80 -20.01 32.14
CA ALA A 547 -21.61 -18.86 32.47
C ALA A 547 -22.54 -19.14 33.68
N TYR A 548 -23.07 -20.36 33.80
CA TYR A 548 -23.85 -20.79 34.96
C TYR A 548 -23.02 -20.90 36.24
N VAL A 549 -21.86 -21.56 36.16
CA VAL A 549 -20.92 -21.72 37.28
C VAL A 549 -20.45 -20.35 37.77
N TYR A 550 -20.18 -19.42 36.87
CA TYR A 550 -19.82 -18.05 37.23
C TYR A 550 -20.91 -17.34 38.04
N GLN A 551 -22.18 -17.49 37.63
CA GLN A 551 -23.31 -16.84 38.30
C GLN A 551 -23.67 -17.47 39.65
N THR A 552 -23.42 -18.77 39.83
CA THR A 552 -23.86 -19.53 41.01
C THR A 552 -22.75 -19.80 42.03
N ARG A 553 -21.54 -20.09 41.57
CA ARG A 553 -20.40 -20.52 42.41
C ARG A 553 -19.26 -19.51 42.41
N GLY A 554 -19.08 -18.76 41.32
CA GLY A 554 -18.12 -17.65 41.23
C GLY A 554 -16.94 -17.94 40.29
N PRO A 555 -15.94 -17.04 40.25
CA PRO A 555 -14.85 -17.11 39.27
C PRO A 555 -13.82 -18.21 39.51
N ALA A 556 -13.62 -18.64 40.76
CA ALA A 556 -12.62 -19.65 41.10
C ALA A 556 -12.97 -21.02 40.49
N GLU A 557 -14.24 -21.39 40.54
CA GLU A 557 -14.77 -22.63 39.98
C GLU A 557 -14.69 -22.64 38.44
N VAL A 558 -14.82 -21.49 37.78
CA VAL A 558 -14.60 -21.37 36.34
C VAL A 558 -13.12 -21.61 35.98
N LEU A 559 -12.18 -21.14 36.80
CA LEU A 559 -10.75 -21.42 36.59
C LEU A 559 -10.41 -22.90 36.79
N GLU A 560 -11.00 -23.55 37.80
CA GLU A 560 -10.85 -25.00 37.98
C GLU A 560 -11.40 -25.76 36.77
N PHE A 561 -12.51 -25.28 36.19
CA PHE A 561 -13.06 -25.88 34.98
C PHE A 561 -12.13 -25.76 33.77
N PHE A 562 -11.47 -24.61 33.57
CA PHE A 562 -10.43 -24.48 32.53
C PHE A 562 -9.24 -25.42 32.76
N LYS A 563 -8.83 -25.65 34.02
CA LYS A 563 -7.76 -26.60 34.34
C LYS A 563 -8.16 -28.03 33.95
N LEU A 564 -9.40 -28.40 34.25
CA LEU A 564 -9.94 -29.71 33.89
C LEU A 564 -9.94 -29.90 32.37
N ILE A 565 -10.47 -28.93 31.61
CA ILE A 565 -10.45 -28.96 30.14
C ILE A 565 -9.03 -29.15 29.61
N TYR A 566 -8.07 -28.41 30.17
CA TYR A 566 -6.66 -28.51 29.77
C TYR A 566 -6.03 -29.88 30.12
N GLN A 567 -6.39 -30.46 31.27
CA GLN A 567 -5.93 -31.79 31.69
C GLN A 567 -6.46 -32.88 30.76
N LEU A 568 -7.77 -32.92 30.52
CA LEU A 568 -8.42 -33.90 29.65
C LEU A 568 -7.80 -33.88 28.23
N ALA A 569 -7.62 -32.68 27.67
CA ALA A 569 -6.98 -32.55 26.36
C ALA A 569 -5.48 -32.93 26.35
N SER A 570 -4.77 -32.77 27.47
CA SER A 570 -3.35 -33.15 27.57
C SER A 570 -3.16 -34.66 27.64
N GLU A 571 -4.19 -35.41 28.03
CA GLU A 571 -4.20 -36.88 28.09
C GLU A 571 -4.51 -37.53 26.73
N GLY A 572 -4.79 -36.71 25.70
CA GLY A 572 -5.01 -37.16 24.32
C GLY A 572 -6.46 -37.54 24.00
N GLU A 573 -7.40 -37.22 24.90
CA GLU A 573 -8.83 -37.45 24.69
C GLU A 573 -9.44 -36.30 23.86
N GLU A 574 -10.27 -36.63 22.85
CA GLU A 574 -11.13 -35.63 22.20
C GLU A 574 -12.20 -35.22 23.21
N ILE A 575 -12.27 -33.92 23.54
CA ILE A 575 -13.25 -33.42 24.50
C ILE A 575 -14.66 -33.63 23.95
N THR A 576 -15.41 -34.57 24.52
CA THR A 576 -16.81 -34.82 24.18
C THR A 576 -17.75 -34.00 25.08
N VAL A 577 -19.01 -33.89 24.67
CA VAL A 577 -20.05 -33.25 25.50
C VAL A 577 -20.25 -34.08 26.78
N GLU A 578 -20.10 -35.39 26.68
CA GLU A 578 -20.21 -36.36 27.78
C GLU A 578 -19.13 -36.15 28.84
N ASP A 579 -17.86 -35.95 28.48
CA ASP A 579 -16.76 -35.71 29.45
C ASP A 579 -16.99 -34.43 30.28
N VAL A 580 -17.57 -33.42 29.63
CA VAL A 580 -17.92 -32.13 30.23
C VAL A 580 -19.14 -32.24 31.15
N LEU A 581 -20.10 -33.09 30.79
CA LEU A 581 -21.31 -33.34 31.57
C LEU A 581 -21.09 -34.31 32.74
N GLU A 582 -20.16 -35.26 32.63
CA GLU A 582 -19.82 -36.22 33.70
C GLU A 582 -19.00 -35.57 34.82
N SER A 583 -18.19 -34.57 34.49
CA SER A 583 -17.32 -33.89 35.45
C SER A 583 -18.03 -32.86 36.34
N ILE A 584 -19.29 -32.51 36.05
CA ILE A 584 -20.05 -31.50 36.80
C ILE A 584 -21.52 -31.92 36.94
N SER A 585 -22.01 -31.92 38.18
CA SER A 585 -23.42 -32.18 38.52
C SER A 585 -24.40 -31.49 37.56
N GLN A 586 -25.19 -32.27 36.81
CA GLN A 586 -26.30 -31.79 35.99
C GLN A 586 -27.30 -31.06 36.90
N GLU A 587 -27.28 -29.73 36.88
CA GLU A 587 -28.35 -28.92 37.43
C GLU A 587 -29.14 -28.29 36.28
N ASP A 588 -30.47 -28.41 36.35
CA ASP A 588 -31.39 -28.04 35.29
C ASP A 588 -31.26 -26.57 34.87
N PHE A 589 -30.96 -26.35 33.59
CA PHE A 589 -30.78 -25.06 32.92
C PHE A 589 -32.06 -24.19 32.81
N GLU A 590 -33.10 -24.45 33.61
CA GLU A 590 -34.48 -24.04 33.30
C GLU A 590 -34.86 -22.58 33.61
N ARG A 591 -33.98 -21.72 34.13
CA ARG A 591 -34.42 -20.38 34.61
C ARG A 591 -33.94 -19.14 33.86
N LYS A 592 -32.80 -19.14 33.18
CA LYS A 592 -32.37 -18.04 32.28
C LYS A 592 -31.32 -18.58 31.31
N ASP A 593 -31.47 -18.30 30.01
CA ASP A 593 -30.42 -18.53 29.02
C ASP A 593 -29.18 -17.67 29.37
N PRO A 594 -28.09 -18.27 29.90
CA PRO A 594 -26.93 -17.52 30.37
C PRO A 594 -26.10 -16.96 29.20
N MET A 595 -26.29 -17.50 27.99
CA MET A 595 -25.59 -17.04 26.78
C MET A 595 -26.23 -15.80 26.17
N LYS A 596 -27.43 -15.39 26.60
CA LYS A 596 -28.10 -14.20 26.05
C LYS A 596 -27.29 -12.91 26.26
N THR A 597 -26.67 -12.71 27.42
CA THR A 597 -25.84 -11.52 27.69
C THR A 597 -24.49 -11.61 26.97
N VAL A 598 -23.89 -12.79 26.94
CA VAL A 598 -22.65 -13.07 26.19
C VAL A 598 -22.85 -12.79 24.69
N ASN A 599 -23.94 -13.27 24.10
CA ASN A 599 -24.26 -13.06 22.69
C ASN A 599 -24.50 -11.59 22.36
N ARG A 600 -25.09 -10.81 23.29
CA ARG A 600 -25.22 -9.36 23.13
C ARG A 600 -23.87 -8.65 23.09
N PHE A 601 -22.94 -9.02 23.99
CA PHE A 601 -21.57 -8.50 23.97
C PHE A 601 -20.89 -8.85 22.65
N LYS A 602 -20.91 -10.13 22.25
CA LYS A 602 -20.32 -10.62 21.00
C LYS A 602 -20.86 -9.86 19.78
N GLN A 603 -22.17 -9.68 19.70
CA GLN A 603 -22.82 -8.95 18.61
C GLN A 603 -22.45 -7.48 18.60
N ALA A 604 -22.43 -6.81 19.76
CA ALA A 604 -22.09 -5.39 19.85
C ALA A 604 -20.64 -5.09 19.42
N PHE A 605 -19.71 -6.01 19.68
CA PHE A 605 -18.28 -5.83 19.39
C PHE A 605 -17.77 -6.61 18.16
N GLY A 606 -18.69 -7.19 17.38
CA GLY A 606 -18.34 -7.94 16.16
C GLY A 606 -17.41 -9.13 16.43
N ILE A 607 -17.58 -9.81 17.57
CA ILE A 607 -16.80 -10.99 17.97
C ILE A 607 -17.59 -12.22 17.53
N SER A 608 -17.26 -12.73 16.34
CA SER A 608 -17.88 -13.93 15.77
C SER A 608 -17.10 -15.18 16.18
N GLU A 609 -16.14 -15.59 15.35
CA GLU A 609 -15.39 -16.84 15.47
C GLU A 609 -13.90 -16.63 15.70
N GLN A 610 -13.37 -15.48 15.28
CA GLN A 610 -11.95 -15.19 15.44
C GLN A 610 -11.64 -14.86 16.91
N PRO A 611 -10.62 -15.51 17.49
CA PRO A 611 -10.27 -15.28 18.88
C PRO A 611 -9.53 -13.95 19.02
N VAL A 612 -9.94 -13.17 20.01
CA VAL A 612 -9.46 -11.80 20.23
C VAL A 612 -9.09 -11.56 21.69
N VAL A 613 -8.21 -10.60 21.93
CA VAL A 613 -7.91 -10.05 23.26
C VAL A 613 -8.23 -8.57 23.25
N MET A 614 -9.05 -8.13 24.20
CA MET A 614 -9.39 -6.73 24.39
C MET A 614 -8.68 -6.17 25.61
N VAL A 615 -7.97 -5.05 25.45
CA VAL A 615 -7.29 -4.33 26.53
C VAL A 615 -7.90 -2.94 26.64
N ASN A 616 -8.59 -2.67 27.75
CA ASN A 616 -9.24 -1.38 27.99
C ASN A 616 -10.15 -0.90 26.84
N GLY A 617 -10.80 -1.84 26.15
CA GLY A 617 -11.67 -1.55 25.02
C GLY A 617 -10.98 -1.54 23.66
N VAL A 618 -9.66 -1.67 23.58
CA VAL A 618 -8.92 -1.84 22.31
C VAL A 618 -8.82 -3.32 21.99
N ILE A 619 -9.16 -3.74 20.78
CA ILE A 619 -9.22 -5.16 20.38
C ILE A 619 -8.01 -5.54 19.53
N TYR A 620 -7.41 -6.68 19.85
CA TYR A 620 -6.30 -7.31 19.12
C TYR A 620 -6.62 -8.77 18.80
N SER A 621 -5.96 -9.32 17.79
CA SER A 621 -5.99 -10.75 17.49
C SER A 621 -5.33 -11.58 18.60
N PHE A 622 -5.94 -12.70 18.98
CA PHE A 622 -5.32 -13.65 19.92
C PHE A 622 -4.43 -14.66 19.16
N ASP A 623 -3.30 -14.16 18.69
CA ASP A 623 -2.23 -14.89 17.99
C ASP A 623 -0.89 -14.80 18.75
N ASN A 624 0.21 -15.27 18.17
CA ASN A 624 1.54 -15.26 18.83
C ASN A 624 2.04 -13.87 19.26
N SER A 625 1.50 -12.78 18.69
CA SER A 625 1.88 -11.40 18.98
C SER A 625 1.10 -10.79 20.16
N PHE A 626 0.04 -11.45 20.64
CA PHE A 626 -0.89 -10.89 21.64
C PHE A 626 -0.18 -10.35 22.89
N LYS A 627 0.86 -11.05 23.39
CA LYS A 627 1.60 -10.64 24.61
C LYS A 627 2.24 -9.26 24.42
N LYS A 628 2.80 -9.00 23.24
CA LYS A 628 3.41 -7.71 22.91
C LYS A 628 2.33 -6.63 22.80
N ALA A 629 1.19 -6.95 22.17
CA ALA A 629 0.06 -6.03 22.06
C ALA A 629 -0.49 -5.64 23.44
N VAL A 630 -0.78 -6.61 24.31
CA VAL A 630 -1.29 -6.35 25.67
C VAL A 630 -0.31 -5.52 26.49
N SER A 631 0.97 -5.86 26.47
CA SER A 631 2.01 -5.12 27.19
C SER A 631 2.14 -3.67 26.66
N SER A 632 2.22 -3.50 25.33
CA SER A 632 2.39 -2.18 24.72
C SER A 632 1.18 -1.27 24.98
N GLN A 633 -0.04 -1.79 24.78
CA GLN A 633 -1.27 -1.03 25.04
C GLN A 633 -1.39 -0.61 26.51
N THR A 634 -1.03 -1.51 27.43
CA THR A 634 -1.04 -1.20 28.87
C THR A 634 -0.06 -0.07 29.20
N VAL A 635 1.17 -0.11 28.64
CA VAL A 635 2.17 0.96 28.83
C VAL A 635 1.68 2.29 28.27
N TRP A 636 1.07 2.29 27.07
CA TRP A 636 0.52 3.50 26.47
C TRP A 636 -0.62 4.08 27.30
N ASP A 637 -1.52 3.25 27.83
CA ASP A 637 -2.61 3.70 28.70
C ASP A 637 -2.08 4.30 30.01
N ILE A 638 -1.05 3.70 30.60
CA ILE A 638 -0.40 4.21 31.79
C ILE A 638 0.20 5.60 31.53
N GLN A 639 0.96 5.75 30.43
CA GLN A 639 1.55 7.02 30.02
C GLN A 639 0.49 8.08 29.73
N TYR A 640 -0.59 7.70 29.05
CA TYR A 640 -1.71 8.58 28.74
C TYR A 640 -2.36 9.13 30.01
N LEU A 641 -2.69 8.25 30.96
CA LEU A 641 -3.28 8.64 32.25
C LEU A 641 -2.33 9.49 33.09
N HIS A 642 -1.04 9.11 33.15
CA HIS A 642 -0.01 9.88 33.84
C HIS A 642 0.12 11.31 33.29
N ASN A 643 0.28 11.44 31.98
CA ASN A 643 0.44 12.73 31.31
C ASN A 643 -0.83 13.59 31.45
N ALA A 644 -2.01 13.00 31.27
CA ALA A 644 -3.28 13.69 31.46
C ALA A 644 -3.47 14.18 32.91
N LEU A 645 -3.01 13.40 33.89
CA LEU A 645 -3.07 13.77 35.29
C LEU A 645 -2.11 14.91 35.64
N ILE A 646 -0.86 14.86 35.17
CA ILE A 646 0.14 15.94 35.37
C ILE A 646 -0.35 17.24 34.74
N GLN A 647 -0.91 17.15 33.53
CA GLN A 647 -1.48 18.30 32.81
C GLN A 647 -2.82 18.77 33.40
N LYS A 648 -3.32 18.14 34.48
CA LYS A 648 -4.59 18.45 35.15
C LYS A 648 -5.81 18.35 34.23
N LYS A 649 -5.75 17.50 33.21
CA LYS A 649 -6.85 17.24 32.26
C LYS A 649 -7.93 16.32 32.86
N ILE A 650 -7.55 15.44 33.80
CA ILE A 650 -8.49 14.54 34.48
C ILE A 650 -9.26 15.31 35.57
N PRO A 651 -10.60 15.47 35.45
CA PRO A 651 -11.41 16.16 36.46
C PRO A 651 -11.33 15.49 37.83
N LYS A 652 -11.74 16.22 38.89
CA LYS A 652 -11.52 15.72 40.25
C LYS A 652 -12.36 14.50 40.64
N ASP A 653 -13.56 14.39 40.08
CA ASP A 653 -14.56 13.39 40.47
C ASP A 653 -14.68 12.24 39.46
N THR A 654 -13.84 12.25 38.41
CA THR A 654 -13.82 11.22 37.37
C THR A 654 -12.88 10.08 37.78
N LYS A 655 -13.36 8.83 37.70
CA LYS A 655 -12.52 7.64 37.86
C LYS A 655 -11.50 7.55 36.70
N MET A 656 -10.34 6.95 36.95
CA MET A 656 -9.32 6.80 35.90
C MET A 656 -9.81 5.94 34.74
N LYS A 657 -10.57 4.88 35.04
CA LYS A 657 -11.18 4.00 34.02
C LYS A 657 -12.15 4.76 33.10
N ASP A 658 -12.95 5.67 33.66
CA ASP A 658 -13.96 6.43 32.91
C ASP A 658 -13.29 7.47 32.02
N TYR A 659 -12.21 8.10 32.51
CA TYR A 659 -11.40 9.00 31.71
C TYR A 659 -10.68 8.26 30.56
N LEU A 660 -10.21 7.04 30.82
CA LEU A 660 -9.58 6.22 29.79
C LEU A 660 -10.57 5.87 28.67
N ARG A 661 -11.84 5.58 28.99
CA ARG A 661 -12.88 5.24 28.01
C ARG A 661 -13.64 6.47 27.47
N ALA A 662 -13.23 7.69 27.82
CA ALA A 662 -13.88 8.89 27.35
C ALA A 662 -13.81 8.99 25.81
N GLY A 663 -14.97 9.05 25.15
CA GLY A 663 -15.08 9.11 23.68
C GLY A 663 -14.98 7.75 22.97
N ALA A 664 -14.94 6.64 23.71
CA ALA A 664 -14.97 5.29 23.14
C ALA A 664 -16.31 5.00 22.44
N LEU A 665 -16.26 4.18 21.39
CA LEU A 665 -17.46 3.79 20.64
C LEU A 665 -18.24 2.69 21.37
N SER A 666 -19.58 2.75 21.34
CA SER A 666 -20.43 1.77 22.03
C SER A 666 -20.54 0.42 21.30
N ALA A 667 -20.12 0.34 20.05
CA ALA A 667 -20.19 -0.85 19.21
C ALA A 667 -19.04 -0.87 18.20
N ARG A 668 -18.60 -2.06 17.79
CA ARG A 668 -17.54 -2.27 16.80
C ARG A 668 -18.11 -2.83 15.51
N MET A 669 -17.82 -2.13 14.41
CA MET A 669 -18.12 -2.54 13.04
C MET A 669 -16.84 -2.41 12.21
N PRO A 670 -16.02 -3.47 12.10
CA PRO A 670 -14.69 -3.40 11.48
C PRO A 670 -14.71 -2.90 10.03
N LYS A 671 -15.78 -3.22 9.29
CA LYS A 671 -15.99 -2.74 7.92
C LYS A 671 -16.11 -1.21 7.83
N LEU A 672 -16.68 -0.57 8.85
CA LEU A 672 -16.89 0.89 8.87
C LEU A 672 -15.71 1.62 9.51
N VAL A 673 -15.26 1.10 10.65
CA VAL A 673 -14.11 1.57 11.43
C VAL A 673 -13.09 0.42 11.48
N PRO A 674 -12.16 0.37 10.52
CA PRO A 674 -11.14 -0.67 10.47
C PRO A 674 -10.25 -0.67 11.70
N ASP A 675 -9.73 -1.84 12.06
CA ASP A 675 -8.87 -1.98 13.24
C ASP A 675 -7.43 -1.51 12.97
N SER A 676 -7.04 -1.37 11.70
CA SER A 676 -5.71 -0.90 11.29
C SER A 676 -5.77 0.16 10.19
N VAL A 677 -4.68 0.93 10.07
CA VAL A 677 -4.50 1.91 8.99
C VAL A 677 -4.32 1.23 7.64
N ASP A 678 -3.75 0.02 7.62
CA ASP A 678 -3.58 -0.75 6.39
C ASP A 678 -4.95 -1.17 5.83
N ASP A 679 -5.85 -1.67 6.67
CA ASP A 679 -7.24 -2.00 6.29
C ASP A 679 -8.01 -0.75 5.81
N LEU A 680 -7.75 0.41 6.44
CA LEU A 680 -8.29 1.69 6.01
C LEU A 680 -7.80 2.07 4.61
N SER A 681 -6.51 1.89 4.33
CA SER A 681 -5.90 2.22 3.04
C SER A 681 -6.36 1.29 1.92
N ALA A 682 -6.55 0.00 2.22
CA ALA A 682 -6.94 -1.02 1.24
C ALA A 682 -8.37 -0.83 0.69
N SER A 683 -9.24 -0.16 1.46
CA SER A 683 -10.62 0.13 1.04
C SER A 683 -10.78 1.46 0.29
N TYR A 684 -9.72 2.28 0.20
CA TYR A 684 -9.77 3.58 -0.45
C TYR A 684 -9.75 3.44 -1.97
N ILE A 685 -10.67 4.13 -2.64
CA ILE A 685 -10.76 4.19 -4.09
C ILE A 685 -10.33 5.57 -4.55
N ILE A 686 -9.40 5.59 -5.51
CA ILE A 686 -9.09 6.80 -6.26
C ILE A 686 -9.99 6.83 -7.49
N PRO A 687 -10.80 7.89 -7.69
CA PRO A 687 -11.54 8.10 -8.92
C PRO A 687 -10.70 7.93 -10.18
N SER A 688 -11.32 7.45 -11.25
CA SER A 688 -10.68 7.30 -12.56
C SER A 688 -10.40 8.66 -13.21
N SER A 689 -11.42 9.49 -13.41
CA SER A 689 -11.31 10.89 -13.82
C SER A 689 -12.51 11.70 -13.33
N PHE A 690 -12.36 13.02 -13.26
CA PHE A 690 -13.46 13.92 -12.88
C PHE A 690 -14.60 13.88 -13.91
N GLU A 691 -14.28 13.82 -15.20
CA GLU A 691 -15.24 13.80 -16.31
C GLU A 691 -16.18 12.58 -16.24
N LYS A 692 -15.62 11.38 -16.01
CA LYS A 692 -16.41 10.15 -15.88
C LYS A 692 -17.34 10.20 -14.65
N GLN A 693 -16.93 10.87 -13.58
CA GLN A 693 -17.81 11.10 -12.44
C GLN A 693 -18.94 12.06 -12.76
N VAL A 694 -18.67 13.11 -13.53
CA VAL A 694 -19.71 14.04 -14.00
C VAL A 694 -20.70 13.29 -14.90
N GLU A 695 -20.22 12.53 -15.88
CA GLU A 695 -21.04 11.72 -16.77
C GLU A 695 -21.93 10.73 -15.99
N PHE A 696 -21.36 10.04 -15.00
CA PHE A 696 -22.11 9.16 -14.10
C PHE A 696 -23.22 9.91 -13.34
N LEU A 697 -22.93 11.09 -12.79
CA LEU A 697 -23.90 11.88 -12.04
C LEU A 697 -24.98 12.52 -12.92
N GLU A 698 -24.66 12.84 -14.17
CA GLU A 698 -25.61 13.36 -15.16
C GLU A 698 -26.59 12.30 -15.66
N ASN A 699 -26.25 11.00 -15.53
CA ASN A 699 -27.16 9.89 -15.80
C ASN A 699 -28.22 9.74 -14.69
N SER A 700 -29.10 10.74 -14.61
CA SER A 700 -29.97 10.99 -13.48
C SER A 700 -31.03 9.92 -13.22
N LYS A 701 -31.40 9.07 -14.20
CA LYS A 701 -32.57 8.17 -14.08
C LYS A 701 -32.45 7.18 -12.92
N ASN A 702 -31.24 6.73 -12.64
CA ASN A 702 -30.98 5.66 -11.66
C ASN A 702 -30.31 6.15 -10.38
N VAL A 703 -30.35 7.47 -10.14
CA VAL A 703 -29.73 8.10 -8.97
C VAL A 703 -30.75 8.99 -8.25
N ILE A 704 -30.92 8.75 -6.96
CA ILE A 704 -31.61 9.66 -6.02
C ILE A 704 -30.55 10.48 -5.30
N ILE A 705 -30.65 11.81 -5.36
CA ILE A 705 -29.73 12.72 -4.68
C ILE A 705 -30.51 13.53 -3.64
N ILE A 706 -30.07 13.46 -2.39
CA ILE A 706 -30.62 14.24 -1.28
C ILE A 706 -29.50 15.10 -0.73
N SER A 707 -29.67 16.42 -0.79
CA SER A 707 -28.70 17.37 -0.24
C SER A 707 -29.38 18.23 0.81
N LYS A 708 -28.87 18.19 2.04
CA LYS A 708 -29.21 19.10 3.13
C LYS A 708 -27.94 19.77 3.60
N ASN A 709 -27.92 21.10 3.58
CA ASN A 709 -26.79 21.88 4.04
C ASN A 709 -27.23 22.69 5.25
N ASP A 710 -26.45 22.63 6.32
CA ASP A 710 -26.64 23.52 7.45
C ASP A 710 -26.01 24.89 7.13
N LYS A 711 -26.78 25.96 7.31
CA LYS A 711 -26.31 27.35 7.15
C LYS A 711 -26.20 27.97 8.53
N ASN A 712 -25.22 27.53 9.31
CA ASN A 712 -24.89 28.19 10.58
C ASN A 712 -24.02 29.44 10.31
N GLY A 713 -24.67 30.59 10.08
CA GLY A 713 -23.98 31.87 9.92
C GLY A 713 -23.21 32.04 8.60
N THR A 714 -22.10 32.77 8.62
CA THR A 714 -21.30 33.15 7.45
C THR A 714 -20.43 32.03 6.86
N GLU A 715 -20.36 30.86 7.51
CA GLU A 715 -19.55 29.74 7.05
C GLU A 715 -20.44 28.60 6.52
N ASN A 716 -20.27 28.26 5.23
CA ASN A 716 -20.88 27.08 4.65
C ASN A 716 -20.17 25.83 5.20
N VAL A 717 -20.85 25.07 6.06
CA VAL A 717 -20.34 23.76 6.49
C VAL A 717 -20.49 22.77 5.34
N ILE A 718 -19.39 22.13 4.93
CA ILE A 718 -19.40 21.15 3.83
C ILE A 718 -20.21 19.91 4.27
N PRO A 719 -21.22 19.45 3.50
CA PRO A 719 -22.04 18.29 3.88
C PRO A 719 -21.25 16.99 3.77
N GLN A 720 -21.47 16.07 4.72
CA GLN A 720 -20.92 14.71 4.65
C GLN A 720 -21.57 13.94 3.50
N SER A 721 -20.76 13.36 2.61
CA SER A 721 -21.23 12.68 1.40
C SER A 721 -21.23 11.16 1.56
N PHE A 722 -22.36 10.54 1.24
CA PHE A 722 -22.56 9.08 1.25
C PHE A 722 -23.13 8.65 -0.10
N THR A 723 -22.61 7.58 -0.68
CA THR A 723 -23.18 7.00 -1.91
C THR A 723 -23.45 5.52 -1.68
N PHE A 724 -24.71 5.12 -1.78
CA PHE A 724 -25.16 3.74 -1.66
C PHE A 724 -25.43 3.16 -3.05
N PHE A 725 -24.93 1.96 -3.29
CA PHE A 725 -25.11 1.20 -4.51
C PHE A 725 -25.78 -0.12 -4.19
N GLY A 726 -26.79 -0.50 -4.96
CA GLY A 726 -27.45 -1.79 -4.76
C GLY A 726 -28.52 -2.10 -5.80
N ASP A 727 -29.04 -3.32 -5.73
CA ASP A 727 -30.13 -3.80 -6.56
C ASP A 727 -31.47 -3.56 -5.86
N TYR A 728 -32.30 -2.67 -6.41
CA TYR A 728 -33.62 -2.37 -5.82
C TYR A 728 -34.61 -3.55 -5.88
N SER A 729 -34.32 -4.62 -6.63
CA SER A 729 -35.10 -5.87 -6.56
C SER A 729 -34.85 -6.63 -5.25
N SER A 730 -33.73 -6.42 -4.58
CA SER A 730 -33.41 -7.03 -3.30
C SER A 730 -34.20 -6.41 -2.14
N GLY A 731 -34.89 -7.25 -1.36
CA GLY A 731 -35.60 -6.81 -0.15
C GLY A 731 -34.71 -6.13 0.88
N LYS A 732 -33.47 -6.62 1.02
CA LYS A 732 -32.47 -6.06 1.96
C LYS A 732 -32.03 -4.66 1.55
N PHE A 733 -31.78 -4.45 0.25
CA PHE A 733 -31.42 -3.12 -0.24
C PHE A 733 -32.58 -2.13 -0.08
N ARG A 734 -33.84 -2.55 -0.27
CA ARG A 734 -35.00 -1.70 0.02
C ARG A 734 -35.08 -1.29 1.49
N GLU A 735 -34.78 -2.20 2.42
CA GLU A 735 -34.71 -1.89 3.86
C GLU A 735 -33.59 -0.88 4.15
N GLN A 736 -32.41 -1.06 3.55
CA GLN A 736 -31.29 -0.13 3.68
C GLN A 736 -31.64 1.25 3.11
N VAL A 737 -32.28 1.32 1.94
CA VAL A 737 -32.77 2.57 1.33
C VAL A 737 -33.72 3.29 2.29
N PHE A 738 -34.67 2.57 2.90
CA PHE A 738 -35.55 3.15 3.91
C PHE A 738 -34.78 3.71 5.12
N ASN A 739 -33.81 2.96 5.67
CA ASN A 739 -32.97 3.41 6.77
C ASN A 739 -32.14 4.65 6.40
N VAL A 740 -31.61 4.71 5.19
CA VAL A 740 -30.87 5.84 4.64
C VAL A 740 -31.76 7.08 4.48
N LEU A 741 -32.99 6.92 3.98
CA LEU A 741 -33.96 8.02 3.89
C LEU A 741 -34.36 8.55 5.26
N LYS A 742 -34.55 7.65 6.24
CA LYS A 742 -34.83 8.00 7.65
C LYS A 742 -33.68 8.78 8.27
N TYR A 743 -32.44 8.34 8.05
CA TYR A 743 -31.24 9.06 8.48
C TYR A 743 -31.16 10.44 7.81
N ALA A 744 -31.33 10.50 6.49
CA ALA A 744 -31.31 11.76 5.74
C ALA A 744 -32.41 12.71 6.23
N GLN A 745 -33.54 12.21 6.74
CA GLN A 745 -34.61 13.03 7.31
C GLN A 745 -34.19 13.67 8.63
N ALA A 746 -33.53 12.92 9.52
CA ALA A 746 -33.07 13.40 10.81
C ALA A 746 -31.81 14.28 10.74
N ALA A 747 -30.94 14.05 9.74
CA ALA A 747 -29.69 14.76 9.58
C ALA A 747 -29.87 16.19 9.05
N SER A 748 -28.98 17.11 9.47
CA SER A 748 -28.97 18.52 9.10
C SER A 748 -27.97 18.88 7.98
N ASN A 749 -26.82 18.22 7.91
CA ASN A 749 -25.74 18.54 6.97
C ASN A 749 -25.18 17.30 6.24
N VAL A 750 -25.91 16.79 5.26
CA VAL A 750 -25.60 15.54 4.55
C VAL A 750 -25.93 15.61 3.06
N LYS A 751 -25.13 14.92 2.25
CA LYS A 751 -25.36 14.67 0.83
C LYS A 751 -25.40 13.17 0.59
N VAL A 752 -26.61 12.63 0.44
CA VAL A 752 -26.84 11.20 0.24
C VAL A 752 -27.15 10.95 -1.24
N ARG A 753 -26.49 9.94 -1.81
CA ARG A 753 -26.76 9.43 -3.15
C ARG A 753 -27.17 7.96 -3.03
N ILE A 754 -28.24 7.57 -3.70
CA ILE A 754 -28.69 6.18 -3.78
C ILE A 754 -28.73 5.82 -5.26
N VAL A 755 -28.01 4.78 -5.63
CA VAL A 755 -27.79 4.33 -7.01
C VAL A 755 -28.39 2.94 -7.14
N ASP A 756 -29.34 2.81 -8.06
CA ASP A 756 -29.94 1.52 -8.43
C ASP A 756 -29.31 1.03 -9.74
N TYR A 757 -28.88 -0.23 -9.78
CA TYR A 757 -28.46 -0.89 -11.01
C TYR A 757 -29.45 -1.94 -11.50
N SER A 758 -30.65 -2.00 -10.91
CA SER A 758 -31.77 -2.79 -11.40
C SER A 758 -32.45 -2.13 -12.61
N THR A 759 -33.26 -2.89 -13.34
CA THR A 759 -34.13 -2.38 -14.42
C THR A 759 -35.54 -2.00 -13.93
N LEU A 760 -35.74 -1.83 -12.62
CA LEU A 760 -37.06 -1.59 -12.03
C LEU A 760 -37.55 -0.14 -12.14
N SER A 761 -38.71 0.05 -12.77
CA SER A 761 -39.41 1.34 -12.83
C SER A 761 -39.92 1.85 -11.47
N LYS A 762 -40.01 0.99 -10.45
CA LYS A 762 -40.42 1.39 -9.09
C LYS A 762 -39.39 2.30 -8.42
N PHE A 763 -38.11 2.18 -8.76
CA PHE A 763 -37.09 3.09 -8.26
C PHE A 763 -37.29 4.52 -8.78
N GLU A 764 -37.71 4.68 -10.04
CA GLU A 764 -38.07 5.99 -10.60
C GLU A 764 -39.28 6.62 -9.88
N GLN A 765 -40.26 5.80 -9.48
CA GLN A 765 -41.40 6.26 -8.68
C GLN A 765 -40.96 6.76 -7.30
N LEU A 766 -40.09 6.00 -6.64
CA LEU A 766 -39.49 6.40 -5.36
C LEU A 766 -38.72 7.72 -5.51
N LYS A 767 -37.90 7.84 -6.55
CA LYS A 767 -37.16 9.06 -6.89
C LYS A 767 -38.10 10.26 -6.99
N SER A 768 -39.15 10.17 -7.80
CA SER A 768 -40.12 11.27 -7.95
C SER A 768 -40.83 11.61 -6.62
N ALA A 769 -41.08 10.63 -5.76
CA ALA A 769 -41.63 10.88 -4.43
C ALA A 769 -40.65 11.63 -3.52
N VAL A 770 -39.37 11.23 -3.51
CA VAL A 770 -38.29 11.87 -2.74
C VAL A 770 -38.06 13.31 -3.21
N GLU A 771 -38.01 13.55 -4.52
CA GLU A 771 -37.84 14.89 -5.12
C GLU A 771 -38.97 15.84 -4.73
N LYS A 772 -40.21 15.33 -4.62
CA LYS A 772 -41.36 16.13 -4.14
C LYS A 772 -41.26 16.45 -2.65
N SER A 773 -40.91 15.45 -1.84
CA SER A 773 -40.71 15.60 -0.40
C SER A 773 -40.08 14.35 0.18
N LEU A 774 -39.05 14.51 1.00
CA LEU A 774 -38.40 13.41 1.69
C LEU A 774 -39.38 12.58 2.56
N ALA A 775 -40.38 13.23 3.17
CA ALA A 775 -41.41 12.53 3.95
C ALA A 775 -42.30 11.63 3.07
N ARG A 776 -42.61 12.05 1.84
CA ARG A 776 -43.36 11.23 0.87
C ARG A 776 -42.52 10.06 0.38
N GLY A 777 -41.24 10.32 0.10
CA GLY A 777 -40.28 9.27 -0.26
C GLY A 777 -40.15 8.21 0.84
N LEU A 778 -40.05 8.63 2.10
CA LEU A 778 -39.97 7.72 3.24
C LEU A 778 -41.22 6.84 3.38
N PHE A 779 -42.41 7.44 3.29
CA PHE A 779 -43.68 6.70 3.35
C PHE A 779 -43.79 5.67 2.22
N LEU A 780 -43.39 6.04 0.99
CA LEU A 780 -43.41 5.12 -0.15
C LEU A 780 -42.35 4.01 0.02
N ALA A 781 -41.15 4.34 0.47
CA ALA A 781 -40.10 3.35 0.74
C ALA A 781 -40.55 2.31 1.78
N GLU A 782 -41.22 2.74 2.85
CA GLU A 782 -41.78 1.84 3.88
C GLU A 782 -42.78 0.85 3.28
N GLN A 783 -43.65 1.30 2.38
CA GLN A 783 -44.60 0.43 1.68
C GLN A 783 -43.91 -0.56 0.74
N LEU A 784 -42.80 -0.16 0.10
CA LEU A 784 -42.09 -0.97 -0.89
C LEU A 784 -41.17 -2.03 -0.28
N ILE A 785 -40.83 -1.96 1.01
CA ILE A 785 -39.99 -2.98 1.68
C ILE A 785 -40.62 -4.38 1.54
N ALA A 786 -41.92 -4.49 1.84
CA ALA A 786 -42.65 -5.76 1.88
C ALA A 786 -43.53 -6.03 0.64
N ASP A 787 -43.33 -5.29 -0.45
CA ASP A 787 -44.16 -5.43 -1.66
C ASP A 787 -43.83 -6.72 -2.41
N PRO A 788 -44.75 -7.71 -2.46
CA PRO A 788 -44.51 -9.01 -3.08
C PRO A 788 -44.53 -8.96 -4.61
N THR A 789 -44.87 -7.81 -5.21
CA THR A 789 -44.91 -7.64 -6.67
C THR A 789 -43.56 -7.22 -7.27
N ILE A 790 -42.53 -7.08 -6.44
CA ILE A 790 -41.15 -6.80 -6.85
C ILE A 790 -40.41 -8.13 -6.98
N ASN A 791 -40.19 -8.56 -8.22
CA ASN A 791 -39.41 -9.77 -8.54
C ASN A 791 -37.99 -9.39 -8.94
N ASP A 792 -37.10 -10.39 -8.98
CA ASP A 792 -35.72 -10.24 -9.47
C ASP A 792 -35.73 -9.64 -10.89
N ALA A 793 -35.22 -8.42 -10.97
CA ALA A 793 -35.06 -7.70 -12.22
C ALA A 793 -33.67 -7.98 -12.79
N LYS A 794 -33.53 -7.89 -14.12
CA LYS A 794 -32.20 -7.97 -14.71
C LYS A 794 -31.39 -6.74 -14.30
N HIS A 795 -30.09 -6.94 -14.11
CA HIS A 795 -29.14 -5.86 -13.93
C HIS A 795 -29.02 -5.03 -15.20
N ASN A 796 -28.86 -3.73 -15.04
CA ASN A 796 -28.59 -2.80 -16.11
C ASN A 796 -27.08 -2.68 -16.31
N GLU A 797 -26.54 -3.51 -17.21
CA GLU A 797 -25.11 -3.60 -17.52
C GLU A 797 -24.50 -2.23 -17.86
N LYS A 798 -25.25 -1.36 -18.56
CA LYS A 798 -24.79 0.00 -18.89
C LYS A 798 -24.52 0.87 -17.66
N ILE A 799 -25.35 0.76 -16.62
CA ILE A 799 -25.14 1.49 -15.37
C ILE A 799 -23.93 0.92 -14.63
N ILE A 800 -23.80 -0.41 -14.62
CA ILE A 800 -22.68 -1.09 -13.97
C ILE A 800 -21.37 -0.69 -14.63
N GLU A 801 -21.30 -0.67 -15.96
CA GLU A 801 -20.15 -0.18 -16.72
C GLU A 801 -19.87 1.30 -16.42
N LEU A 802 -20.91 2.13 -16.37
CA LEU A 802 -20.75 3.55 -16.05
C LEU A 802 -20.21 3.76 -14.62
N VAL A 803 -20.71 3.01 -13.64
CA VAL A 803 -20.20 3.04 -12.25
C VAL A 803 -18.75 2.55 -12.21
N LYS A 804 -18.43 1.42 -12.84
CA LYS A 804 -17.06 0.88 -12.94
C LYS A 804 -16.11 1.86 -13.62
N SER A 805 -16.62 2.61 -14.60
CA SER A 805 -15.85 3.61 -15.32
C SER A 805 -15.54 4.82 -14.44
N ALA A 806 -16.46 5.24 -13.55
CA ALA A 806 -16.31 6.40 -12.66
C ALA A 806 -15.59 6.05 -11.34
N TYR A 807 -15.75 4.82 -10.87
CA TYR A 807 -15.17 4.27 -9.67
C TYR A 807 -14.61 2.88 -10.00
N PRO A 808 -13.28 2.65 -9.91
CA PRO A 808 -12.68 1.35 -10.20
C PRO A 808 -12.99 0.32 -9.10
N ILE A 809 -14.25 -0.13 -9.06
CA ILE A 809 -14.79 -1.08 -8.09
C ILE A 809 -14.74 -2.48 -8.68
N ALA A 810 -13.92 -3.34 -8.09
CA ALA A 810 -13.93 -4.76 -8.41
C ALA A 810 -15.21 -5.44 -7.87
N ASN A 811 -15.80 -6.35 -8.63
CA ASN A 811 -16.94 -7.20 -8.21
C ASN A 811 -18.21 -6.44 -7.77
N PHE A 812 -18.56 -5.35 -8.45
CA PHE A 812 -19.76 -4.54 -8.17
C PHE A 812 -21.11 -5.29 -8.31
N GLU A 813 -21.14 -6.42 -9.01
CA GLU A 813 -22.37 -7.05 -9.53
C GLU A 813 -23.14 -7.89 -8.51
N SER A 814 -22.54 -8.23 -7.36
CA SER A 814 -23.11 -9.21 -6.43
C SER A 814 -23.46 -8.66 -5.04
N THR A 815 -23.16 -7.40 -4.71
CA THR A 815 -23.31 -6.90 -3.34
C THR A 815 -23.78 -5.45 -3.22
N THR A 816 -24.50 -5.15 -2.13
CA THR A 816 -24.76 -3.76 -1.76
C THR A 816 -23.48 -3.11 -1.24
N SER A 817 -23.12 -1.97 -1.80
CA SER A 817 -21.89 -1.25 -1.45
C SER A 817 -22.18 0.17 -0.96
N LEU A 818 -21.37 0.63 0.00
CA LEU A 818 -21.37 2.00 0.52
C LEU A 818 -20.04 2.67 0.21
N LEU A 819 -20.06 3.78 -0.52
CA LEU A 819 -18.93 4.68 -0.65
C LEU A 819 -19.01 5.77 0.43
N LEU A 820 -18.06 5.73 1.35
CA LEU A 820 -17.94 6.63 2.50
C LEU A 820 -16.52 7.18 2.60
N ASN A 821 -16.36 8.51 2.52
CA ASN A 821 -15.06 9.19 2.62
C ASN A 821 -14.00 8.59 1.67
N GLY A 822 -14.39 8.31 0.43
CA GLY A 822 -13.49 7.71 -0.58
C GLY A 822 -13.28 6.20 -0.43
N ARG A 823 -13.82 5.56 0.61
CA ARG A 823 -13.72 4.10 0.80
C ARG A 823 -14.96 3.39 0.32
N ILE A 824 -14.79 2.27 -0.40
CA ILE A 824 -15.88 1.36 -0.65
C ILE A 824 -15.99 0.33 0.48
N ILE A 825 -17.20 0.13 0.95
CA ILE A 825 -17.52 -0.80 2.01
C ILE A 825 -18.59 -1.74 1.47
N ASP A 826 -18.22 -3.01 1.31
CA ASP A 826 -19.18 -4.06 0.98
C ASP A 826 -20.03 -4.36 2.21
N LEU A 827 -21.30 -3.99 2.16
CA LEU A 827 -22.25 -4.23 3.25
C LEU A 827 -22.67 -5.71 3.30
N GLY A 828 -22.44 -6.47 2.23
CA GLY A 828 -22.82 -7.87 2.14
C GLY A 828 -24.32 -8.10 2.35
N GLU A 829 -24.69 -9.36 2.53
CA GLU A 829 -26.07 -9.77 2.74
C GLU A 829 -26.55 -9.67 4.20
N ASP A 830 -25.66 -9.52 5.18
CA ASP A 830 -26.02 -9.64 6.61
C ASP A 830 -26.14 -8.29 7.36
N VAL A 831 -25.82 -7.16 6.72
CA VAL A 831 -25.84 -5.83 7.36
C VAL A 831 -27.15 -5.11 7.02
N ALA A 832 -28.22 -5.47 7.74
CA ALA A 832 -29.55 -4.85 7.57
C ALA A 832 -29.77 -3.58 8.45
N LYS A 833 -28.94 -3.35 9.48
CA LYS A 833 -29.13 -2.29 10.49
C LYS A 833 -28.13 -1.15 10.39
#